data_AF-A6IRL9-F1
#
_entry.id   AF-A6IRL9-F1
#
_cell.length_a   1.000
_cell.length_b   1.000
_cell.length_c   1.000
_cell.angle_alpha   90.00
_cell.angle_beta   90.00
_cell.angle_gamma   90.00
#
_symmetry.space_group_name_H-M   'P 1'
#
loop_
_entity.id
_entity.type
_entity.pdbx_description
1 polymer ?
#
loop_
_entity_poly.entity_id
_entity_poly.type
_entity_poly.pdbx_seq_one_letter_code
_entity_poly.pdbx_strand_id
1 'polypeptide(L)'
;MPANGEAAEGPPPVRGKGGRQRGGVALHGNDAGPKMAAAGSGVAGGPGPGPRGRWGGCLWVRGVLLVLGGLPAGAAAAPVSLGTSPPCRHHVLSDTEVINKVHLKTSHVTKRDADGHLRIKTIYDQSIEELLPEKRYLVKNKLFPQAISYLEKTFQVRRPAGRILLSRQCATNQYLRKENDPHRYCTGECAVHTKCGPVIVPEEHLQQCRVCREGKWPCGAVGVLDPEGVQDADFVLYVGALATERCSHENIISYAAYCQQEAKMDRPIAGYANLCPNMISTQPQEFIGMLSTVKHEIIHALGFSAGLFAFYHDQDGNPLTSRSADGLPPFNYSLGLYQWSDKVVRKVERLWNVRDNKIVRHTVYLLVTPRVVEEARKHFNCPVLEGMELENQGGMGTELNHWEKRLLENEAMTGSHTQNRVLSRITLALMEDTGRQVPSPYCDTLRSNPLQLTCRQDQRAVAVCNLQRFPNPLPPEYQYFDELSGISAEDLPYYGGSVEIADYCPFSQEFSWHLSGEYQRSSDCRILENQPELFKNYGAEQYGPHSVCLLQKSAFVMEQCERKLSYPDWGSGCYQVWVQDTSYLCSRAGQVLPVRIQMNGWIHNGNLLCPSCWDFCEQCPPETDPPAANLTRALPLDLCSCSSSLVVTLWLLLGNLFPLLAGFLLCVWH
;
A
#
# COMPACT_ATOMS: atom_id res chain seq x y z
N MET A 1 24.08 16.66 -63.88
CA MET A 1 23.37 16.13 -65.07
C MET A 1 23.05 14.67 -64.81
N PRO A 2 21.87 14.15 -65.17
CA PRO A 2 20.56 14.80 -65.39
C PRO A 2 19.50 14.33 -64.34
N ALA A 3 18.49 15.12 -63.94
CA ALA A 3 17.21 15.49 -64.61
C ALA A 3 16.13 14.40 -64.40
N ASN A 4 14.87 14.63 -64.01
CA ASN A 4 13.82 15.61 -64.35
C ASN A 4 12.90 15.84 -63.10
N GLY A 5 12.06 16.86 -62.91
CA GLY A 5 11.44 17.86 -63.81
C GLY A 5 9.91 17.69 -63.85
N GLU A 6 9.16 18.79 -63.61
CA GLU A 6 7.69 19.06 -63.78
C GLU A 6 6.78 18.81 -62.55
N ALA A 7 6.17 19.82 -61.89
CA ALA A 7 5.12 20.81 -62.30
C ALA A 7 3.80 20.15 -62.72
N ALA A 8 2.57 20.63 -62.50
CA ALA A 8 1.88 21.66 -61.71
C ALA A 8 0.36 21.37 -61.95
N GLU A 9 -0.57 21.76 -61.04
CA GLU A 9 -1.94 22.25 -61.33
C GLU A 9 -2.90 22.09 -60.14
N GLY A 10 -3.49 23.20 -59.68
CA GLY A 10 -4.80 23.25 -59.00
C GLY A 10 -5.89 23.61 -60.01
N PRO A 11 -7.20 23.36 -59.75
CA PRO A 11 -8.12 24.36 -59.16
C PRO A 11 -9.34 23.70 -58.44
N PRO A 12 -10.52 24.34 -58.18
CA PRO A 12 -10.90 25.74 -57.84
C PRO A 12 -11.67 25.85 -56.48
N PRO A 13 -12.13 27.05 -56.06
CA PRO A 13 -12.88 27.25 -54.80
C PRO A 13 -14.41 27.12 -54.99
N VAL A 14 -15.11 26.64 -53.95
CA VAL A 14 -16.59 26.67 -53.91
C VAL A 14 -17.11 27.32 -52.63
N ARG A 15 -18.08 28.21 -52.85
CA ARG A 15 -18.83 29.06 -51.93
C ARG A 15 -19.50 28.34 -50.77
N GLY A 16 -19.64 29.09 -49.68
CA GLY A 16 -20.25 28.67 -48.44
C GLY A 16 -21.75 28.45 -48.45
N LYS A 17 -22.21 27.84 -47.35
CA LYS A 17 -23.53 27.98 -46.76
C LYS A 17 -23.37 28.08 -45.25
N GLY A 18 -23.93 29.14 -44.67
CA GLY A 18 -23.92 29.38 -43.24
C GLY A 18 -24.78 28.38 -42.46
N GLY A 19 -24.34 28.11 -41.23
CA GLY A 19 -25.04 27.32 -40.23
C GLY A 19 -24.72 27.86 -38.84
N ARG A 20 -25.63 28.69 -38.35
CA ARG A 20 -25.85 29.28 -37.01
C ARG A 20 -25.12 28.65 -35.80
N GLN A 21 -24.58 29.55 -34.99
CA GLN A 21 -24.10 29.41 -33.60
C GLN A 21 -25.00 28.58 -32.66
N ARG A 22 -24.36 27.84 -31.74
CA ARG A 22 -24.71 27.82 -30.31
C ARG A 22 -23.42 27.86 -29.49
N GLY A 23 -23.34 28.84 -28.58
CA GLY A 23 -22.12 29.22 -27.87
C GLY A 23 -21.68 28.23 -26.80
N GLY A 24 -20.36 28.08 -26.67
CA GLY A 24 -19.69 27.53 -25.50
C GLY A 24 -19.04 28.67 -24.73
N VAL A 25 -19.45 28.82 -23.47
CA VAL A 25 -19.05 29.86 -22.53
C VAL A 25 -17.63 29.59 -22.02
N ALA A 26 -16.78 30.61 -22.05
CA ALA A 26 -15.54 30.67 -21.30
C ALA A 26 -15.82 31.27 -19.91
N LEU A 27 -15.28 30.68 -18.85
CA LEU A 27 -15.20 31.33 -17.53
C LEU A 27 -13.83 31.09 -16.88
N HIS A 28 -13.15 32.22 -16.67
CA HIS A 28 -12.00 32.43 -15.79
C HIS A 28 -12.40 32.35 -14.31
N GLY A 29 -11.43 32.03 -13.46
CA GLY A 29 -11.40 32.41 -12.04
C GLY A 29 -9.96 32.70 -11.58
N ASN A 30 -9.63 33.99 -11.41
CA ASN A 30 -8.52 34.50 -10.58
C ASN A 30 -8.96 34.46 -9.11
N ASP A 31 -8.09 34.33 -8.09
CA ASP A 31 -7.24 35.34 -7.41
C ASP A 31 -6.71 34.63 -6.14
N ALA A 32 -5.64 34.98 -5.41
CA ALA A 32 -4.59 35.99 -5.47
C ALA A 32 -3.49 35.54 -4.47
N GLY A 33 -2.22 35.67 -4.84
CA GLY A 33 -1.07 35.56 -3.93
C GLY A 33 -0.41 36.93 -3.77
N PRO A 34 0.01 37.36 -2.56
CA PRO A 34 0.63 38.66 -2.39
C PRO A 34 2.06 38.64 -2.95
N LYS A 35 2.31 39.51 -3.94
CA LYS A 35 3.64 39.92 -4.40
C LYS A 35 4.27 40.84 -3.35
N MET A 36 5.51 40.57 -2.95
CA MET A 36 6.44 41.62 -2.52
C MET A 36 7.62 41.66 -3.48
N ALA A 37 7.87 42.87 -3.97
CA ALA A 37 8.82 43.22 -5.01
C ALA A 37 10.26 43.32 -4.47
N ALA A 38 11.19 43.04 -5.38
CA ALA A 38 12.60 43.34 -5.24
C ALA A 38 12.87 44.86 -5.38
N ALA A 39 13.85 45.35 -4.63
CA ALA A 39 14.63 46.54 -4.97
C ALA A 39 16.11 46.24 -4.68
N GLY A 40 16.94 46.36 -5.70
CA GLY A 40 18.39 46.16 -5.61
C GLY A 40 19.16 47.45 -5.30
N SER A 41 20.43 47.29 -4.90
CA SER A 41 21.61 48.08 -5.30
C SER A 41 22.70 48.05 -4.21
N GLY A 42 23.98 48.02 -4.61
CA GLY A 42 25.06 48.66 -3.83
C GLY A 42 26.22 47.80 -3.27
N VAL A 43 27.10 47.31 -4.14
CA VAL A 43 28.58 47.46 -4.16
C VAL A 43 29.42 47.68 -2.85
N ALA A 44 30.45 46.81 -2.72
CA ALA A 44 31.84 46.98 -2.23
C ALA A 44 32.27 46.98 -0.73
N GLY A 45 33.31 46.17 -0.45
CA GLY A 45 34.47 46.55 0.40
C GLY A 45 34.80 45.65 1.60
N GLY A 46 35.85 44.82 1.54
CA GLY A 46 36.57 44.32 2.74
C GLY A 46 37.67 45.30 3.20
N PRO A 47 38.71 44.94 4.00
CA PRO A 47 38.90 43.77 4.89
C PRO A 47 39.54 44.07 6.30
N GLY A 48 39.35 43.15 7.28
CA GLY A 48 40.24 42.80 8.44
C GLY A 48 40.69 43.86 9.48
N PRO A 49 41.51 43.52 10.51
CA PRO A 49 41.63 42.32 11.35
C PRO A 49 41.55 42.64 12.90
N GLY A 50 41.64 41.62 13.79
CA GLY A 50 41.56 41.72 15.28
C GLY A 50 42.76 42.42 15.99
N PRO A 51 43.21 42.07 17.23
CA PRO A 51 42.74 41.05 18.20
C PRO A 51 42.90 41.42 19.73
N ARG A 52 42.72 40.42 20.64
CA ARG A 52 43.22 40.29 22.06
C ARG A 52 42.59 41.21 23.12
N GLY A 53 42.42 40.90 24.40
CA GLY A 53 42.68 39.77 25.33
C GLY A 53 42.19 40.23 26.73
N ARG A 54 41.41 39.43 27.47
CA ARG A 54 41.79 38.58 28.63
C ARG A 54 42.02 39.32 30.00
N TRP A 55 41.04 39.10 30.91
CA TRP A 55 41.14 38.74 32.35
C TRP A 55 41.32 39.77 33.49
N GLY A 56 40.63 39.44 34.61
CA GLY A 56 40.86 39.86 36.00
C GLY A 56 39.85 40.91 36.49
N GLY A 57 39.05 40.75 37.54
CA GLY A 57 39.02 39.81 38.66
C GLY A 57 38.74 40.61 39.95
N CYS A 58 37.74 40.17 40.74
CA CYS A 58 37.70 40.25 42.23
C CYS A 58 37.65 41.67 42.90
N LEU A 59 37.05 41.95 44.07
CA LEU A 59 36.37 41.21 45.13
C LEU A 59 35.71 42.27 46.06
N TRP A 60 34.43 42.09 46.42
CA TRP A 60 33.80 42.26 47.76
C TRP A 60 33.64 43.64 48.44
N VAL A 61 32.45 43.87 49.05
CA VAL A 61 32.22 43.83 50.52
C VAL A 61 30.74 44.11 50.90
N ARG A 62 30.20 43.16 51.70
CA ARG A 62 29.14 43.20 52.75
C ARG A 62 27.72 43.73 52.48
N GLY A 63 26.75 42.82 52.63
CA GLY A 63 25.36 43.14 52.97
C GLY A 63 24.99 42.74 54.41
N VAL A 64 23.74 43.01 54.80
CA VAL A 64 22.81 42.19 55.65
C VAL A 64 21.40 42.82 55.46
N LEU A 65 20.35 42.12 54.98
CA LEU A 65 19.22 41.47 55.70
C LEU A 65 18.09 41.34 54.64
N LEU A 66 17.12 40.41 54.60
CA LEU A 66 16.82 39.10 55.18
C LEU A 66 15.52 38.64 54.46
N VAL A 67 15.38 37.32 54.24
CA VAL A 67 14.16 36.51 53.94
C VAL A 67 13.50 36.59 52.54
N LEU A 68 13.58 35.50 51.76
CA LEU A 68 12.49 34.56 51.46
C LEU A 68 12.87 33.55 50.34
N GLY A 69 12.66 32.26 50.63
CA GLY A 69 12.22 31.24 49.66
C GLY A 69 13.23 30.75 48.61
N GLY A 70 13.82 29.58 48.85
CA GLY A 70 14.72 28.90 47.91
C GLY A 70 14.01 28.20 46.76
N LEU A 71 14.61 28.32 45.57
CA LEU A 71 14.66 27.33 44.49
C LEU A 71 16.10 27.37 43.94
N PRO A 72 16.87 26.27 43.94
CA PRO A 72 18.17 26.27 43.27
C PRO A 72 17.97 26.15 41.77
N ALA A 73 18.31 27.22 41.04
CA ALA A 73 18.68 27.13 39.64
C ALA A 73 20.00 26.36 39.55
N GLY A 74 19.93 25.14 39.01
CA GLY A 74 21.07 24.26 38.89
C GLY A 74 20.82 23.16 37.87
N ALA A 75 20.75 23.53 36.60
CA ALA A 75 21.06 22.63 35.51
C ALA A 75 21.92 23.41 34.52
N ALA A 76 23.24 23.26 34.66
CA ALA A 76 24.14 23.46 33.54
C ALA A 76 23.55 22.65 32.37
N ALA A 77 23.33 23.29 31.22
CA ALA A 77 23.00 22.58 30.01
C ALA A 77 24.13 21.57 29.76
N ALA A 78 23.86 20.31 30.04
CA ALA A 78 24.68 19.23 29.56
C ALA A 78 24.77 19.41 28.04
N PRO A 79 25.97 19.31 27.44
CA PRO A 79 26.04 19.28 26.00
C PRO A 79 25.15 18.13 25.55
N VAL A 80 24.11 18.44 24.78
CA VAL A 80 23.36 17.45 24.03
C VAL A 80 24.39 16.85 23.09
N SER A 81 24.95 15.70 23.49
CA SER A 81 25.69 14.87 22.55
C SER A 81 24.70 14.60 21.42
N LEU A 82 24.98 15.09 20.22
CA LEU A 82 24.35 14.54 19.03
C LEU A 82 24.72 13.06 19.03
N GLY A 83 23.84 12.22 19.57
CA GLY A 83 23.93 10.79 19.42
C GLY A 83 23.88 10.50 17.93
N THR A 84 24.93 9.89 17.40
CA THR A 84 24.90 9.27 16.08
C THR A 84 23.73 8.31 16.04
N SER A 85 22.85 8.45 15.06
CA SER A 85 21.74 7.53 14.85
C SER A 85 22.25 6.09 14.78
N PRO A 86 21.59 5.13 15.45
CA PRO A 86 22.03 3.75 15.43
C PRO A 86 21.95 3.17 14.00
N PRO A 87 22.98 2.44 13.54
CA PRO A 87 22.99 1.78 12.25
C PRO A 87 22.05 0.55 12.24
N CYS A 88 21.37 0.33 11.12
CA CYS A 88 20.59 -0.88 10.86
C CYS A 88 21.55 -2.02 10.49
N ARG A 89 21.55 -3.11 11.27
CA ARG A 89 22.40 -4.28 11.03
C ARG A 89 21.53 -5.51 10.82
N HIS A 90 21.49 -5.99 9.59
CA HIS A 90 20.87 -7.27 9.26
C HIS A 90 21.91 -8.40 9.35
N HIS A 91 21.45 -9.64 9.40
CA HIS A 91 22.30 -10.79 9.21
C HIS A 91 21.99 -11.37 7.85
N VAL A 92 23.00 -11.58 7.03
CA VAL A 92 22.82 -12.28 5.76
C VAL A 92 22.46 -13.72 6.05
N LEU A 93 21.29 -14.15 5.57
CA LEU A 93 20.83 -15.52 5.75
C LEU A 93 21.78 -16.49 5.07
N SER A 94 22.10 -17.61 5.73
CA SER A 94 22.84 -18.69 5.09
C SER A 94 21.97 -19.42 4.06
N ASP A 95 22.61 -20.13 3.14
CA ASP A 95 21.94 -21.00 2.17
C ASP A 95 21.09 -22.11 2.84
N THR A 96 21.45 -22.49 4.06
CA THR A 96 20.72 -23.46 4.89
C THR A 96 19.52 -22.87 5.64
N GLU A 97 19.46 -21.54 5.81
CA GLU A 97 18.34 -20.84 6.46
C GLU A 97 17.18 -20.55 5.48
N VAL A 98 17.43 -20.62 4.16
CA VAL A 98 16.43 -20.33 3.13
C VAL A 98 16.08 -21.58 2.32
N ILE A 99 14.79 -21.91 2.25
CA ILE A 99 14.30 -22.98 1.39
C ILE A 99 13.87 -22.41 0.03
N ASN A 100 14.69 -22.70 -0.98
CA ASN A 100 14.44 -22.31 -2.37
C ASN A 100 13.63 -23.34 -3.15
N LYS A 101 12.91 -22.85 -4.16
CA LYS A 101 12.08 -23.62 -5.08
C LYS A 101 10.99 -24.43 -4.40
N VAL A 102 10.21 -23.77 -3.56
CA VAL A 102 8.98 -24.34 -3.01
C VAL A 102 7.94 -24.48 -4.11
N HIS A 103 7.43 -25.68 -4.30
CA HIS A 103 6.38 -25.93 -5.28
C HIS A 103 5.01 -25.49 -4.75
N LEU A 104 4.30 -24.68 -5.54
CA LEU A 104 2.92 -24.28 -5.27
C LEU A 104 1.98 -25.09 -6.18
N LYS A 105 0.95 -25.71 -5.58
CA LYS A 105 -0.05 -26.49 -6.32
C LYS A 105 -0.95 -25.55 -7.12
N THR A 106 -0.90 -25.63 -8.45
CA THR A 106 -1.80 -24.89 -9.35
C THR A 106 -3.22 -25.44 -9.25
N SER A 107 -4.19 -24.62 -8.87
CA SER A 107 -5.61 -24.90 -9.13
C SER A 107 -5.86 -24.84 -10.64
N HIS A 108 -6.42 -25.91 -11.21
CA HIS A 108 -6.79 -25.96 -12.62
C HIS A 108 -7.83 -24.88 -12.92
N VAL A 109 -7.59 -24.11 -13.98
CA VAL A 109 -8.50 -23.13 -14.60
C VAL A 109 -8.76 -21.87 -13.78
N THR A 110 -7.86 -20.91 -13.93
CA THR A 110 -8.25 -19.51 -14.12
C THR A 110 -7.25 -18.94 -15.12
N LYS A 111 -7.73 -18.24 -16.16
CA LYS A 111 -6.88 -17.30 -16.90
C LYS A 111 -6.13 -16.49 -15.84
N ARG A 112 -4.83 -16.25 -16.03
CA ARG A 112 -4.08 -15.31 -15.19
C ARG A 112 -4.76 -13.95 -15.36
N ASP A 113 -5.80 -13.68 -14.58
CA ASP A 113 -6.39 -12.36 -14.49
C ASP A 113 -5.30 -11.48 -13.89
N ALA A 114 -5.00 -10.43 -14.64
CA ALA A 114 -4.00 -9.44 -14.33
C ALA A 114 -4.34 -8.80 -12.97
N ASP A 115 -3.30 -8.69 -12.16
CA ASP A 115 -3.09 -7.65 -11.15
C ASP A 115 -4.12 -7.58 -10.00
N GLY A 116 -3.76 -8.24 -8.88
CA GLY A 116 -4.42 -8.05 -7.59
C GLY A 116 -3.47 -7.41 -6.59
N HIS A 117 -4.01 -6.70 -5.60
CA HIS A 117 -3.22 -6.22 -4.46
C HIS A 117 -2.50 -7.38 -3.75
N LEU A 118 -1.27 -7.12 -3.31
CA LEU A 118 -0.48 -8.03 -2.48
C LEU A 118 -1.29 -8.41 -1.23
N ARG A 119 -1.35 -9.70 -0.90
CA ARG A 119 -1.99 -10.20 0.33
C ARG A 119 -0.95 -10.80 1.26
N ILE A 120 -0.78 -10.19 2.43
CA ILE A 120 0.15 -10.63 3.46
C ILE A 120 -0.64 -11.24 4.61
N LYS A 121 -0.51 -12.55 4.80
CA LYS A 121 -1.09 -13.23 5.97
C LYS A 121 -0.09 -13.21 7.12
N THR A 122 -0.43 -12.53 8.22
CA THR A 122 0.36 -12.57 9.46
C THR A 122 0.00 -13.74 10.34
N ILE A 123 1.03 -14.41 10.85
CA ILE A 123 0.95 -15.47 11.85
C ILE A 123 1.79 -15.04 13.04
N TYR A 124 1.17 -14.87 14.21
CA TYR A 124 1.87 -14.45 15.42
C TYR A 124 2.37 -15.68 16.18
N ASP A 125 3.65 -15.67 16.52
CA ASP A 125 4.28 -16.66 17.40
C ASP A 125 3.78 -16.54 18.84
N GLN A 126 3.90 -17.62 19.62
CA GLN A 126 3.51 -17.64 21.03
C GLN A 126 4.22 -16.55 21.86
N SER A 127 5.46 -16.17 21.51
CA SER A 127 6.18 -15.09 22.19
C SER A 127 5.44 -13.75 22.19
N ILE A 128 4.55 -13.50 21.21
CA ILE A 128 3.70 -12.31 21.18
C ILE A 128 2.61 -12.36 22.26
N GLU A 129 2.10 -13.55 22.57
CA GLU A 129 1.11 -13.75 23.63
C GLU A 129 1.70 -13.59 25.02
N GLU A 130 3.02 -13.82 25.15
CA GLU A 130 3.77 -13.68 26.40
C GLU A 130 4.19 -12.23 26.70
N LEU A 131 4.02 -11.30 25.76
CA LEU A 131 4.25 -9.87 25.98
C LEU A 131 3.26 -9.28 26.99
N LEU A 132 3.67 -8.19 27.65
CA LEU A 132 2.77 -7.37 28.47
C LEU A 132 1.53 -6.98 27.64
N PRO A 133 0.32 -6.92 28.24
CA PRO A 133 -0.92 -6.70 27.51
C PRO A 133 -0.89 -5.49 26.57
N GLU A 134 -0.30 -4.37 26.99
CA GLU A 134 -0.18 -3.14 26.19
C GLU A 134 0.75 -3.33 24.98
N LYS A 135 1.87 -4.03 25.15
CA LYS A 135 2.81 -4.33 24.06
C LYS A 135 2.20 -5.32 23.07
N ARG A 136 1.57 -6.38 23.57
CA ARG A 136 0.84 -7.36 22.75
C ARG A 136 -0.23 -6.66 21.91
N TYR A 137 -1.01 -5.79 22.55
CA TYR A 137 -2.01 -4.98 21.90
C TYR A 137 -1.40 -4.10 20.81
N LEU A 138 -0.35 -3.35 21.14
CA LEU A 138 0.35 -2.51 20.17
C LEU A 138 0.79 -3.31 18.94
N VAL A 139 1.38 -4.49 19.13
CA VAL A 139 1.95 -5.29 18.04
C VAL A 139 0.87 -5.93 17.17
N LYS A 140 -0.07 -6.66 17.78
CA LYS A 140 -1.12 -7.41 17.07
C LYS A 140 -2.20 -6.54 16.48
N ASN A 141 -2.44 -5.41 17.13
CA ASN A 141 -3.52 -4.53 16.79
C ASN A 141 -2.91 -3.36 16.01
N LYS A 142 -2.08 -2.46 16.56
CA LYS A 142 -1.70 -1.26 15.79
C LYS A 142 -0.60 -1.47 14.74
N LEU A 143 0.54 -1.98 15.17
CA LEU A 143 1.83 -1.81 14.49
C LEU A 143 1.93 -2.62 13.18
N PHE A 144 1.75 -3.95 13.25
CA PHE A 144 1.83 -4.80 12.06
C PHE A 144 0.64 -4.57 11.12
N PRO A 145 -0.62 -4.51 11.59
CA PRO A 145 -1.75 -4.28 10.69
C PRO A 145 -1.65 -2.96 9.91
N GLN A 146 -1.19 -1.86 10.52
CA GLN A 146 -0.97 -0.61 9.77
C GLN A 146 0.20 -0.71 8.78
N ALA A 147 1.29 -1.41 9.13
CA ALA A 147 2.40 -1.62 8.22
C ALA A 147 1.98 -2.46 7.00
N ILE A 148 1.24 -3.53 7.24
CA ILE A 148 0.74 -4.44 6.21
C ILE A 148 -0.28 -3.76 5.33
N SER A 149 -1.28 -3.09 5.91
CA SER A 149 -2.30 -2.37 5.13
C SER A 149 -1.65 -1.36 4.17
N TYR A 150 -0.60 -0.66 4.62
CA TYR A 150 0.17 0.22 3.75
C TYR A 150 0.79 -0.54 2.57
N LEU A 151 1.48 -1.67 2.82
CA LEU A 151 2.16 -2.43 1.77
C LEU A 151 1.19 -3.13 0.81
N GLU A 152 0.07 -3.66 1.30
CA GLU A 152 -0.98 -4.28 0.46
C GLU A 152 -1.65 -3.25 -0.46
N LYS A 153 -1.90 -2.03 0.05
CA LYS A 153 -2.41 -0.91 -0.76
C LYS A 153 -1.36 -0.40 -1.77
N THR A 154 -0.06 -0.52 -1.44
CA THR A 154 1.04 0.01 -2.25
C THR A 154 1.52 -0.93 -3.34
N PHE A 155 1.35 -2.25 -3.19
CA PHE A 155 1.87 -3.23 -4.16
C PHE A 155 0.76 -4.08 -4.77
N GLN A 156 0.77 -4.20 -6.09
CA GLN A 156 0.05 -5.21 -6.86
C GLN A 156 1.01 -6.34 -7.26
N VAL A 157 0.47 -7.54 -7.41
CA VAL A 157 1.22 -8.75 -7.75
C VAL A 157 0.48 -9.60 -8.78
N ARG A 158 1.26 -10.23 -9.66
CA ARG A 158 0.77 -11.35 -10.47
C ARG A 158 0.45 -12.51 -9.53
N ARG A 159 -0.84 -12.87 -9.44
CA ARG A 159 -1.32 -13.84 -8.45
C ARG A 159 -0.62 -15.20 -8.60
N PRO A 160 -0.02 -15.74 -7.53
CA PRO A 160 0.37 -17.14 -7.50
C PRO A 160 -0.89 -18.01 -7.59
N ALA A 161 -0.83 -19.08 -8.36
CA ALA A 161 -1.94 -20.02 -8.48
C ALA A 161 -1.96 -20.94 -7.25
N GLY A 162 -2.95 -20.78 -6.37
CA GLY A 162 -3.28 -21.74 -5.33
C GLY A 162 -2.95 -21.32 -3.89
N ARG A 163 -2.91 -22.32 -3.01
CA ARG A 163 -2.65 -22.19 -1.56
C ARG A 163 -1.16 -22.28 -1.26
N ILE A 164 -0.68 -21.56 -0.24
CA ILE A 164 0.72 -21.63 0.19
C ILE A 164 0.90 -22.83 1.13
N LEU A 165 1.71 -23.79 0.70
CA LEU A 165 2.20 -24.89 1.52
C LEU A 165 3.73 -24.84 1.51
N LEU A 166 4.32 -24.60 2.67
CA LEU A 166 5.75 -24.42 2.84
C LEU A 166 6.48 -25.76 2.92
N SER A 167 7.67 -25.84 2.36
CA SER A 167 8.47 -27.05 2.43
C SER A 167 9.12 -27.21 3.81
N ARG A 168 9.26 -28.47 4.26
CA ARG A 168 9.90 -28.78 5.54
C ARG A 168 11.42 -28.66 5.47
N GLN A 169 12.02 -28.31 6.60
CA GLN A 169 13.47 -28.37 6.78
C GLN A 169 13.91 -29.82 7.05
N CYS A 170 15.10 -30.20 6.57
CA CYS A 170 15.67 -31.53 6.86
C CYS A 170 16.48 -31.50 8.15
N ALA A 171 16.45 -32.58 8.93
CA ALA A 171 17.18 -32.64 10.21
C ALA A 171 18.69 -32.41 10.04
N THR A 172 19.24 -32.82 8.89
CA THR A 172 20.66 -32.67 8.53
C THR A 172 20.93 -31.53 7.55
N ASN A 173 19.92 -30.73 7.16
CA ASN A 173 19.99 -29.74 6.07
C ASN A 173 20.51 -30.29 4.72
N GLN A 174 20.44 -31.60 4.52
CA GLN A 174 20.83 -32.25 3.28
C GLN A 174 19.59 -32.60 2.46
N TYR A 175 19.58 -32.13 1.21
CA TYR A 175 18.42 -32.19 0.31
C TYR A 175 18.77 -32.94 -0.98
N LEU A 176 17.82 -33.74 -1.46
CA LEU A 176 17.85 -34.41 -2.75
C LEU A 176 16.71 -33.89 -3.63
N ARG A 177 16.96 -33.86 -4.94
CA ARG A 177 15.95 -33.59 -5.96
C ARG A 177 15.93 -34.72 -6.97
N LYS A 178 14.73 -35.08 -7.43
CA LYS A 178 14.55 -35.99 -8.55
C LYS A 178 14.42 -35.18 -9.82
N GLU A 179 14.97 -35.70 -10.89
CA GLU A 179 14.64 -35.24 -12.24
C GLU A 179 13.13 -35.41 -12.47
N ASN A 180 12.46 -34.33 -12.90
CA ASN A 180 11.02 -34.25 -13.14
C ASN A 180 10.08 -34.35 -11.91
N ASP A 181 10.59 -34.25 -10.68
CA ASP A 181 9.76 -34.04 -9.49
C ASP A 181 9.98 -32.61 -8.95
N PRO A 182 8.92 -31.80 -8.78
CA PRO A 182 9.07 -30.44 -8.27
C PRO A 182 9.37 -30.38 -6.76
N HIS A 183 9.31 -31.50 -6.03
CA HIS A 183 9.51 -31.52 -4.58
C HIS A 183 10.97 -31.80 -4.18
N ARG A 184 11.35 -31.23 -3.03
CA ARG A 184 12.60 -31.55 -2.33
C ARG A 184 12.40 -32.72 -1.37
N TYR A 185 13.42 -33.56 -1.24
CA TYR A 185 13.46 -34.71 -0.35
C TYR A 185 14.60 -34.57 0.67
N CYS A 186 14.36 -34.98 1.90
CA CYS A 186 15.40 -35.06 2.93
C CYS A 186 16.16 -36.38 2.84
N THR A 187 17.49 -36.33 2.94
CA THR A 187 18.30 -37.51 3.26
C THR A 187 18.10 -37.87 4.72
N GLY A 188 17.42 -38.98 4.99
CA GLY A 188 17.06 -39.39 6.36
C GLY A 188 15.68 -38.89 6.77
N GLU A 189 15.62 -37.87 7.63
CA GLU A 189 14.36 -37.43 8.25
C GLU A 189 14.15 -35.91 8.12
N CYS A 190 12.89 -35.47 8.15
CA CYS A 190 12.57 -34.05 8.31
C CYS A 190 12.92 -33.60 9.72
N ALA A 191 13.27 -32.33 9.88
CA ALA A 191 13.45 -31.72 11.19
C ALA A 191 12.13 -31.78 11.97
N VAL A 192 12.23 -31.95 13.29
CA VAL A 192 11.07 -31.97 14.20
C VAL A 192 10.27 -30.68 14.10
N HIS A 193 10.96 -29.55 13.93
CA HIS A 193 10.35 -28.24 13.69
C HIS A 193 11.01 -27.58 12.48
N THR A 194 10.18 -27.09 11.56
CA THR A 194 10.64 -26.18 10.50
C THR A 194 10.59 -24.76 11.02
N LYS A 195 11.67 -24.00 10.84
CA LYS A 195 11.76 -22.61 11.30
C LYS A 195 11.76 -21.63 10.13
N CYS A 196 11.22 -20.44 10.39
CA CYS A 196 11.35 -19.27 9.53
C CYS A 196 12.00 -18.17 10.38
N GLY A 197 13.33 -18.04 10.28
CA GLY A 197 14.11 -17.27 11.24
C GLY A 197 14.00 -17.87 12.65
N PRO A 198 13.71 -17.06 13.69
CA PRO A 198 13.58 -17.58 15.05
C PRO A 198 12.22 -18.24 15.33
N VAL A 199 11.22 -18.07 14.45
CA VAL A 199 9.83 -18.54 14.66
C VAL A 199 9.65 -19.96 14.12
N ILE A 200 8.91 -20.79 14.86
CA ILE A 200 8.51 -22.13 14.42
C ILE A 200 7.30 -22.00 13.50
N VAL A 201 7.39 -22.63 12.33
CA VAL A 201 6.29 -22.66 11.36
C VAL A 201 5.24 -23.67 11.82
N PRO A 202 3.94 -23.31 11.87
CA PRO A 202 2.87 -24.23 12.23
C PRO A 202 2.77 -25.43 11.26
N GLU A 203 2.45 -26.60 11.81
CA GLU A 203 2.40 -27.86 11.06
C GLU A 203 1.34 -27.83 9.94
N GLU A 204 0.25 -27.10 10.13
CA GLU A 204 -0.82 -26.89 9.14
C GLU A 204 -0.38 -26.06 7.92
N HIS A 205 0.76 -25.36 8.00
CA HIS A 205 1.33 -24.61 6.87
C HIS A 205 2.38 -25.42 6.11
N LEU A 206 2.78 -26.58 6.62
CA LEU A 206 3.87 -27.39 6.06
C LEU A 206 3.35 -28.50 5.15
N GLN A 207 4.08 -28.73 4.06
CA GLN A 207 3.91 -29.89 3.19
C GLN A 207 4.16 -31.20 3.97
N GLN A 208 3.61 -32.29 3.47
CA GLN A 208 3.93 -33.64 3.94
C GLN A 208 5.46 -33.86 3.88
N CYS A 209 6.00 -34.50 4.91
CA CYS A 209 7.43 -34.80 4.97
C CYS A 209 7.82 -35.75 3.83
N ARG A 210 8.91 -35.47 3.14
CA ARG A 210 9.39 -36.26 2.00
C ARG A 210 10.83 -36.67 2.26
N VAL A 211 11.09 -37.97 2.28
CA VAL A 211 12.37 -38.54 2.70
C VAL A 211 12.87 -39.62 1.76
N CYS A 212 14.19 -39.76 1.70
CA CYS A 212 14.89 -40.88 1.06
C CYS A 212 15.59 -41.70 2.16
N ARG A 213 15.22 -42.97 2.32
CA ARG A 213 15.92 -43.88 3.24
C ARG A 213 17.32 -44.14 2.71
N GLU A 214 18.33 -44.03 3.58
CA GLU A 214 19.76 -44.18 3.24
C GLU A 214 20.28 -43.22 2.15
N GLY A 215 19.58 -42.11 1.90
CA GLY A 215 19.97 -41.11 0.89
C GLY A 215 19.92 -41.64 -0.55
N LYS A 216 19.25 -42.77 -0.78
CA LYS A 216 19.05 -43.37 -2.10
C LYS A 216 17.56 -43.60 -2.35
N TRP A 217 17.21 -43.76 -3.63
CA TRP A 217 15.86 -44.17 -4.03
C TRP A 217 15.52 -45.56 -3.46
N PRO A 218 14.27 -45.85 -3.07
CA PRO A 218 13.06 -45.04 -3.29
C PRO A 218 12.85 -43.98 -2.21
N CYS A 219 12.57 -42.74 -2.65
CA CYS A 219 12.11 -41.67 -1.78
C CYS A 219 10.59 -41.62 -1.76
N GLY A 220 10.00 -41.28 -0.62
CA GLY A 220 8.56 -41.29 -0.41
C GLY A 220 8.10 -40.18 0.52
N ALA A 221 6.80 -39.88 0.45
CA ALA A 221 6.15 -39.01 1.42
C ALA A 221 5.79 -39.82 2.67
N VAL A 222 6.03 -39.26 3.85
CA VAL A 222 5.83 -39.87 5.16
C VAL A 222 5.05 -38.93 6.08
N GLY A 223 4.31 -39.51 7.01
CA GLY A 223 3.49 -38.75 7.96
C GLY A 223 2.17 -38.24 7.37
N VAL A 224 1.63 -37.19 7.99
CA VAL A 224 0.32 -36.62 7.67
C VAL A 224 0.30 -36.07 6.24
N LEU A 225 -0.80 -36.31 5.53
CA LEU A 225 -1.02 -35.76 4.19
C LEU A 225 -0.99 -34.23 4.19
N ASP A 226 -0.70 -33.65 3.03
CA ASP A 226 -0.66 -32.19 2.87
C ASP A 226 -1.95 -31.53 3.43
N PRO A 227 -1.84 -30.66 4.44
CA PRO A 227 -2.97 -29.91 4.96
C PRO A 227 -3.51 -28.92 3.91
N GLU A 228 -4.55 -28.18 4.26
CA GLU A 228 -5.06 -27.11 3.38
C GLU A 228 -4.03 -26.02 3.11
N GLY A 229 -3.09 -25.78 4.04
CA GLY A 229 -2.11 -24.71 3.94
C GLY A 229 -2.72 -23.34 4.14
N VAL A 230 -1.97 -22.30 3.81
CA VAL A 230 -2.43 -20.91 3.93
C VAL A 230 -3.19 -20.52 2.67
N GLN A 231 -4.49 -20.26 2.84
CA GLN A 231 -5.36 -19.77 1.77
C GLN A 231 -5.29 -18.24 1.66
N ASP A 232 -5.68 -17.72 0.49
CA ASP A 232 -5.82 -16.28 0.22
C ASP A 232 -4.61 -15.40 0.56
N ALA A 233 -3.40 -15.94 0.45
CA ALA A 233 -2.16 -15.22 0.72
C ALA A 233 -1.20 -15.30 -0.47
N ASP A 234 -0.47 -14.22 -0.71
CA ASP A 234 0.65 -14.18 -1.67
C ASP A 234 2.00 -14.20 -0.93
N PHE A 235 1.99 -13.80 0.35
CA PHE A 235 3.12 -13.86 1.26
C PHE A 235 2.64 -14.17 2.69
N VAL A 236 3.36 -15.04 3.41
CA VAL A 236 3.09 -15.35 4.83
C VAL A 236 4.17 -14.74 5.70
N LEU A 237 3.78 -13.87 6.63
CA LEU A 237 4.70 -13.20 7.55
C LEU A 237 4.57 -13.77 8.97
N TYR A 238 5.61 -14.45 9.44
CA TYR A 238 5.70 -14.97 10.80
C TYR A 238 6.25 -13.90 11.75
N VAL A 239 5.44 -13.46 12.71
CA VAL A 239 5.76 -12.36 13.61
C VAL A 239 6.08 -12.89 15.00
N GLY A 240 7.28 -12.59 15.50
CA GLY A 240 7.73 -12.99 16.84
C GLY A 240 8.20 -11.83 17.69
N ALA A 241 8.28 -12.06 19.01
CA ALA A 241 8.97 -11.19 19.95
C ALA A 241 9.93 -12.02 20.81
N LEU A 242 10.90 -12.65 20.16
CA LEU A 242 11.87 -13.55 20.79
C LEU A 242 13.13 -12.76 21.19
N ALA A 243 13.57 -12.93 22.43
CA ALA A 243 14.83 -12.39 22.95
C ALA A 243 16.03 -13.19 22.42
N THR A 244 16.31 -13.06 21.13
CA THR A 244 17.43 -13.72 20.45
C THR A 244 18.77 -13.05 20.75
N GLU A 245 19.89 -13.70 20.42
CA GLU A 245 21.23 -13.08 20.48
C GLU A 245 21.29 -11.75 19.69
N ARG A 246 20.56 -11.65 18.58
CA ARG A 246 20.44 -10.39 17.82
C ARG A 246 19.86 -9.24 18.65
N CYS A 247 18.96 -9.53 19.59
CA CYS A 247 18.39 -8.54 20.50
C CYS A 247 19.32 -8.14 21.65
N SER A 248 20.45 -8.84 21.83
CA SER A 248 21.47 -8.48 22.81
C SER A 248 22.45 -7.41 22.29
N HIS A 249 22.46 -7.16 20.98
CA HIS A 249 23.19 -6.03 20.42
C HIS A 249 22.43 -4.72 20.66
N GLU A 250 23.13 -3.70 21.16
CA GLU A 250 22.55 -2.40 21.45
C GLU A 250 21.89 -1.80 20.18
N ASN A 251 20.64 -1.32 20.34
CA ASN A 251 19.86 -0.55 19.36
C ASN A 251 19.14 -1.31 18.22
N ILE A 252 19.08 -2.64 18.23
CA ILE A 252 18.24 -3.38 17.27
C ILE A 252 16.79 -3.42 17.78
N ILE A 253 15.90 -2.66 17.13
CA ILE A 253 14.46 -2.63 17.47
C ILE A 253 13.75 -3.88 16.94
N SER A 254 14.05 -4.22 15.70
CA SER A 254 13.43 -5.32 14.97
C SER A 254 14.35 -5.79 13.85
N TYR A 255 14.13 -7.00 13.38
CA TYR A 255 14.76 -7.51 12.18
C TYR A 255 13.80 -8.44 11.44
N ALA A 256 13.87 -8.44 10.12
CA ALA A 256 13.10 -9.36 9.29
C ALA A 256 13.92 -9.89 8.11
N ALA A 257 13.48 -11.03 7.59
CA ALA A 257 13.99 -11.56 6.35
C ALA A 257 13.00 -12.54 5.73
N TYR A 258 13.26 -12.94 4.49
CA TYR A 258 12.55 -14.04 3.84
C TYR A 258 13.06 -15.39 4.36
N CYS A 259 12.28 -16.45 4.20
CA CYS A 259 12.73 -17.80 4.55
C CYS A 259 12.39 -18.84 3.50
N GLN A 260 11.38 -18.61 2.64
CA GLN A 260 11.10 -19.51 1.52
C GLN A 260 10.73 -18.76 0.24
N GLN A 261 11.20 -19.27 -0.89
CA GLN A 261 10.96 -18.73 -2.24
C GLN A 261 10.24 -19.76 -3.13
N GLU A 262 9.25 -19.32 -3.91
CA GLU A 262 8.55 -20.22 -4.83
C GLU A 262 9.43 -20.71 -5.99
N ALA A 263 9.08 -21.85 -6.59
CA ALA A 263 9.88 -22.46 -7.66
C ALA A 263 9.84 -21.74 -9.01
N LYS A 264 8.74 -21.05 -9.31
CA LYS A 264 8.47 -20.54 -10.65
C LYS A 264 9.10 -19.18 -10.92
N MET A 265 8.86 -18.21 -10.04
CA MET A 265 9.34 -16.83 -10.20
C MET A 265 10.38 -16.44 -9.14
N ASP A 266 10.84 -17.38 -8.31
CA ASP A 266 11.71 -17.14 -7.15
C ASP A 266 11.23 -16.03 -6.19
N ARG A 267 9.93 -15.75 -6.20
CA ARG A 267 9.31 -14.75 -5.31
C ARG A 267 9.36 -15.28 -3.86
N PRO A 268 9.75 -14.44 -2.88
CA PRO A 268 9.53 -14.76 -1.49
C PRO A 268 8.03 -15.02 -1.24
N ILE A 269 7.72 -16.15 -0.63
CA ILE A 269 6.34 -16.55 -0.27
C ILE A 269 6.16 -16.66 1.24
N ALA A 270 7.26 -16.72 1.99
CA ALA A 270 7.25 -16.67 3.43
C ALA A 270 8.47 -15.91 3.94
N GLY A 271 8.28 -15.18 5.03
CA GLY A 271 9.33 -14.52 5.77
C GLY A 271 8.91 -14.31 7.22
N TYR A 272 9.81 -13.74 8.00
CA TYR A 272 9.58 -13.48 9.42
C TYR A 272 9.95 -12.05 9.77
N ALA A 273 9.33 -11.53 10.81
CA ALA A 273 9.71 -10.28 11.46
C ALA A 273 9.72 -10.49 12.96
N ASN A 274 10.86 -10.23 13.60
CA ASN A 274 11.02 -10.37 15.04
C ASN A 274 11.24 -9.00 15.69
N LEU A 275 10.41 -8.66 16.67
CA LEU A 275 10.59 -7.48 17.51
C LEU A 275 11.41 -7.85 18.74
N CYS A 276 12.41 -7.04 19.09
CA CYS A 276 13.14 -7.27 20.33
C CYS A 276 12.28 -6.81 21.53
N PRO A 277 11.90 -7.70 22.47
CA PRO A 277 10.85 -7.41 23.47
C PRO A 277 11.08 -6.14 24.31
N ASN A 278 12.33 -5.89 24.66
CA ASN A 278 12.74 -4.75 25.47
C ASN A 278 12.69 -3.42 24.69
N MET A 279 12.75 -3.47 23.36
CA MET A 279 12.74 -2.30 22.47
C MET A 279 11.32 -1.93 21.99
N ILE A 280 10.31 -2.74 22.30
CA ILE A 280 8.91 -2.41 22.00
C ILE A 280 8.46 -1.30 22.95
N SER A 281 8.27 -0.11 22.42
CA SER A 281 7.80 1.06 23.16
C SER A 281 6.30 1.26 22.96
N THR A 282 5.57 1.49 24.04
CA THR A 282 4.13 1.82 24.01
C THR A 282 3.89 3.34 23.96
N GLN A 283 4.95 4.14 23.91
CA GLN A 283 4.86 5.59 23.92
C GLN A 283 4.38 6.13 22.56
N PRO A 284 3.31 6.98 22.51
CA PRO A 284 2.73 7.45 21.25
C PRO A 284 3.71 8.17 20.32
N GLN A 285 4.66 8.93 20.87
CA GLN A 285 5.65 9.68 20.09
C GLN A 285 6.67 8.77 19.37
N GLU A 286 6.87 7.53 19.84
CA GLU A 286 7.78 6.57 19.22
C GLU A 286 7.07 5.68 18.17
N PHE A 287 5.73 5.71 18.15
CA PHE A 287 4.92 4.86 17.27
C PHE A 287 5.26 5.03 15.79
N ILE A 288 5.39 6.27 15.31
CA ILE A 288 5.70 6.54 13.89
C ILE A 288 7.09 5.99 13.53
N GLY A 289 8.05 6.13 14.44
CA GLY A 289 9.39 5.56 14.28
C GLY A 289 9.34 4.04 14.17
N MET A 290 8.64 3.37 15.08
CA MET A 290 8.46 1.91 15.08
C MET A 290 7.72 1.43 13.83
N LEU A 291 6.64 2.11 13.43
CA LEU A 291 5.86 1.77 12.24
C LEU A 291 6.72 1.84 10.98
N SER A 292 7.54 2.88 10.87
CA SER A 292 8.49 3.01 9.78
C SER A 292 9.56 1.90 9.81
N THR A 293 10.05 1.49 10.98
CA THR A 293 10.99 0.37 11.11
C THR A 293 10.33 -0.94 10.67
N VAL A 294 9.10 -1.24 11.11
CA VAL A 294 8.42 -2.47 10.71
C VAL A 294 8.17 -2.51 9.20
N LYS A 295 7.81 -1.39 8.57
CA LYS A 295 7.71 -1.30 7.10
C LYS A 295 9.05 -1.61 6.41
N HIS A 296 10.14 -1.03 6.90
CA HIS A 296 11.50 -1.26 6.41
C HIS A 296 11.87 -2.74 6.50
N GLU A 297 11.65 -3.36 7.66
CA GLU A 297 11.91 -4.79 7.87
C GLU A 297 11.08 -5.67 6.92
N ILE A 298 9.79 -5.39 6.76
CA ILE A 298 8.94 -6.18 5.86
C ILE A 298 9.42 -6.04 4.40
N ILE A 299 9.94 -4.88 3.98
CA ILE A 299 10.48 -4.69 2.63
C ILE A 299 11.71 -5.58 2.38
N HIS A 300 12.58 -5.78 3.37
CA HIS A 300 13.66 -6.77 3.27
C HIS A 300 13.12 -8.19 3.06
N ALA A 301 12.08 -8.57 3.81
CA ALA A 301 11.45 -9.88 3.68
C ALA A 301 10.72 -10.07 2.34
N LEU A 302 10.25 -8.97 1.72
CA LEU A 302 9.54 -9.00 0.45
C LEU A 302 10.47 -9.03 -0.77
N GLY A 303 11.64 -8.38 -0.74
CA GLY A 303 12.45 -8.29 -1.96
C GLY A 303 13.76 -7.53 -1.88
N PHE A 304 13.87 -6.50 -1.05
CA PHE A 304 15.09 -5.69 -0.98
C PHE A 304 16.10 -6.35 -0.03
N SER A 305 16.82 -7.35 -0.51
CA SER A 305 17.90 -7.98 0.24
C SER A 305 18.98 -8.48 -0.72
N ALA A 306 20.24 -8.34 -0.33
CA ALA A 306 21.37 -8.77 -1.15
C ALA A 306 21.29 -10.26 -1.54
N GLY A 307 20.71 -11.10 -0.66
CA GLY A 307 20.48 -12.52 -0.95
C GLY A 307 19.42 -12.81 -2.01
N LEU A 308 18.58 -11.82 -2.37
CA LEU A 308 17.54 -11.94 -3.39
C LEU A 308 17.95 -11.36 -4.75
N PHE A 309 18.99 -10.54 -4.84
CA PHE A 309 19.37 -9.88 -6.10
C PHE A 309 19.64 -10.88 -7.24
N ALA A 310 20.25 -12.02 -6.94
CA ALA A 310 20.48 -13.07 -7.93
C ALA A 310 19.19 -13.77 -8.41
N PHE A 311 18.07 -13.54 -7.75
CA PHE A 311 16.77 -14.11 -8.06
C PHE A 311 15.81 -13.15 -8.75
N TYR A 312 16.24 -11.93 -9.08
CA TYR A 312 15.39 -10.97 -9.77
C TYR A 312 15.08 -11.41 -11.20
N HIS A 313 13.89 -11.03 -11.67
CA HIS A 313 13.37 -11.33 -12.98
C HIS A 313 13.06 -10.03 -13.73
N ASP A 314 13.06 -10.07 -15.05
CA ASP A 314 12.55 -8.97 -15.86
C ASP A 314 11.01 -8.93 -15.88
N GLN A 315 10.44 -7.95 -16.60
CA GLN A 315 9.00 -7.74 -16.71
C GLN A 315 8.27 -8.93 -17.39
N ASP A 316 8.97 -9.66 -18.25
CA ASP A 316 8.46 -10.87 -18.92
C ASP A 316 8.52 -12.10 -17.99
N GLY A 317 9.20 -11.98 -16.85
CA GLY A 317 9.38 -13.06 -15.89
C GLY A 317 10.57 -13.96 -16.19
N ASN A 318 11.54 -13.52 -16.99
CA ASN A 318 12.78 -14.24 -17.21
C ASN A 318 13.83 -13.85 -16.16
N PRO A 319 14.66 -14.80 -15.68
CA PRO A 319 15.73 -14.50 -14.75
C PRO A 319 16.74 -13.48 -15.29
N LEU A 320 17.06 -12.44 -14.51
CA LEU A 320 18.14 -11.50 -14.84
C LEU A 320 19.53 -12.10 -14.61
N THR A 321 19.62 -13.18 -13.82
CA THR A 321 20.85 -13.93 -13.53
C THR A 321 20.74 -15.35 -14.10
N SER A 322 21.83 -15.83 -14.69
CA SER A 322 21.91 -17.19 -15.23
C SER A 322 21.69 -18.26 -14.16
N ARG A 323 21.02 -19.36 -14.54
CA ARG A 323 20.72 -20.49 -13.64
C ARG A 323 21.61 -21.70 -13.95
N SER A 324 21.99 -22.43 -12.92
CA SER A 324 22.64 -23.74 -12.99
C SER A 324 21.61 -24.84 -13.31
N ALA A 325 22.07 -26.09 -13.48
CA ALA A 325 21.21 -27.23 -13.81
C ALA A 325 20.13 -27.52 -12.75
N ASP A 326 20.35 -27.11 -11.51
CA ASP A 326 19.40 -27.19 -10.39
C ASP A 326 18.38 -26.03 -10.36
N GLY A 327 18.46 -25.10 -11.32
CA GLY A 327 17.60 -23.93 -11.44
C GLY A 327 17.93 -22.79 -10.47
N LEU A 328 19.05 -22.86 -9.73
CA LEU A 328 19.50 -21.82 -8.81
C LEU A 328 20.61 -20.95 -9.45
N PRO A 329 20.81 -19.70 -9.01
CA PRO A 329 21.99 -18.93 -9.39
C PRO A 329 23.29 -19.58 -8.91
N PRO A 330 24.44 -19.22 -9.48
CA PRO A 330 25.73 -19.59 -8.92
C PRO A 330 25.90 -19.03 -7.50
N PHE A 331 26.45 -19.83 -6.59
CA PHE A 331 26.71 -19.42 -5.21
C PHE A 331 28.14 -18.88 -5.06
N ASN A 332 28.30 -17.72 -4.42
CA ASN A 332 29.60 -17.14 -4.12
C ASN A 332 29.97 -17.40 -2.65
N TYR A 333 30.82 -18.39 -2.43
CA TYR A 333 31.29 -18.78 -1.09
C TYR A 333 32.06 -17.68 -0.35
N SER A 334 32.66 -16.72 -1.06
CA SER A 334 33.39 -15.61 -0.42
C SER A 334 32.43 -14.57 0.16
N LEU A 335 31.30 -14.35 -0.51
CA LEU A 335 30.25 -13.42 -0.05
C LEU A 335 29.20 -14.11 0.84
N GLY A 336 29.13 -15.45 0.81
CA GLY A 336 28.06 -16.21 1.46
C GLY A 336 26.69 -16.02 0.82
N LEU A 337 26.66 -15.61 -0.46
CA LEU A 337 25.45 -15.20 -1.17
C LEU A 337 25.37 -15.81 -2.57
N TYR A 338 24.16 -15.90 -3.11
CA TYR A 338 23.98 -16.16 -4.53
C TYR A 338 24.48 -14.96 -5.35
N GLN A 339 25.31 -15.25 -6.34
CA GLN A 339 25.96 -14.24 -7.17
C GLN A 339 24.96 -13.68 -8.18
N TRP A 340 24.65 -12.39 -8.06
CA TRP A 340 23.86 -11.65 -9.04
C TRP A 340 24.67 -11.37 -10.32
N SER A 341 23.96 -11.06 -11.41
CA SER A 341 24.56 -10.60 -12.66
C SER A 341 24.74 -9.08 -12.71
N ASP A 342 25.54 -8.61 -13.68
CA ASP A 342 25.71 -7.19 -13.99
C ASP A 342 24.44 -6.50 -14.52
N LYS A 343 23.35 -7.25 -14.74
CA LYS A 343 22.02 -6.68 -15.05
C LYS A 343 21.27 -6.23 -13.80
N VAL A 344 21.69 -6.68 -12.61
CA VAL A 344 21.03 -6.35 -11.34
C VAL A 344 21.87 -5.40 -10.52
N VAL A 345 23.12 -5.78 -10.23
CA VAL A 345 24.06 -4.93 -9.47
C VAL A 345 25.41 -4.88 -10.16
N ARG A 346 25.95 -3.68 -10.35
CA ARG A 346 27.26 -3.42 -10.96
C ARG A 346 28.20 -2.74 -9.98
N LYS A 347 29.46 -3.17 -9.96
CA LYS A 347 30.53 -2.49 -9.23
C LYS A 347 31.16 -1.42 -10.11
N VAL A 348 31.25 -0.19 -9.62
CA VAL A 348 31.81 0.95 -10.38
C VAL A 348 32.78 1.76 -9.52
N GLU A 349 33.75 2.40 -10.16
CA GLU A 349 34.63 3.39 -9.51
C GLU A 349 34.11 4.81 -9.75
N ARG A 350 34.00 5.59 -8.68
CA ARG A 350 33.68 7.02 -8.68
C ARG A 350 34.90 7.82 -8.26
N LEU A 351 35.03 9.04 -8.78
CA LEU A 351 36.07 9.99 -8.41
C LEU A 351 35.49 10.98 -7.39
N TRP A 352 36.03 10.97 -6.17
CA TRP A 352 35.57 11.84 -5.10
C TRP A 352 36.56 12.97 -4.87
N ASN A 353 36.07 14.21 -4.91
CA ASN A 353 36.85 15.36 -4.47
C ASN A 353 36.82 15.42 -2.94
N VAL A 354 37.99 15.28 -2.33
CA VAL A 354 38.18 15.35 -0.88
C VAL A 354 39.04 16.56 -0.53
N ARG A 355 39.28 16.76 0.77
CA ARG A 355 40.08 17.87 1.29
C ARG A 355 41.40 18.04 0.50
N ASP A 356 41.82 19.30 0.35
CA ASP A 356 43.04 19.72 -0.34
C ASP A 356 43.00 19.48 -1.87
N ASN A 357 41.80 19.55 -2.49
CA ASN A 357 41.57 19.31 -3.92
C ASN A 357 42.10 17.94 -4.41
N LYS A 358 42.16 16.97 -3.51
CA LYS A 358 42.59 15.61 -3.86
C LYS A 358 41.40 14.86 -4.45
N ILE A 359 41.65 14.14 -5.53
CA ILE A 359 40.67 13.25 -6.12
C ILE A 359 41.05 11.82 -5.74
N VAL A 360 40.15 11.12 -5.06
CA VAL A 360 40.34 9.72 -4.67
C VAL A 360 39.38 8.83 -5.46
N ARG A 361 39.85 7.64 -5.83
CA ARG A 361 38.98 6.61 -6.39
C ARG A 361 38.22 5.94 -5.26
N HIS A 362 36.92 5.83 -5.43
CA HIS A 362 36.03 5.22 -4.47
C HIS A 362 35.12 4.22 -5.17
N THR A 363 35.07 3.00 -4.66
CA THR A 363 34.31 1.93 -5.28
C THR A 363 32.93 1.81 -4.65
N VAL A 364 31.90 1.75 -5.48
CA VAL A 364 30.49 1.65 -5.07
C VAL A 364 29.79 0.54 -5.83
N TYR A 365 28.69 0.04 -5.27
CA TYR A 365 27.78 -0.87 -5.96
C TYR A 365 26.55 -0.10 -6.41
N LEU A 366 26.17 -0.25 -7.66
CA LEU A 366 24.96 0.32 -8.23
C LEU A 366 23.93 -0.78 -8.41
N LEU A 367 22.70 -0.54 -8.00
CA LEU A 367 21.55 -1.30 -8.46
C LEU A 367 21.08 -0.70 -9.78
N VAL A 368 21.09 -1.51 -10.84
CA VAL A 368 21.01 -1.08 -12.25
C VAL A 368 19.79 -1.66 -12.98
N THR A 369 18.78 -2.11 -12.23
CA THR A 369 17.53 -2.59 -12.81
C THR A 369 16.76 -1.45 -13.47
N PRO A 370 15.93 -1.73 -14.51
CA PRO A 370 15.40 -0.70 -15.40
C PRO A 370 14.63 0.43 -14.68
N ARG A 371 13.68 0.11 -13.80
CA ARG A 371 12.89 1.13 -13.09
C ARG A 371 13.73 1.92 -12.10
N VAL A 372 14.70 1.27 -11.44
CA VAL A 372 15.62 1.96 -10.52
C VAL A 372 16.51 2.96 -11.27
N VAL A 373 17.01 2.60 -12.45
CA VAL A 373 17.79 3.52 -13.29
C VAL A 373 16.93 4.70 -13.73
N GLU A 374 15.71 4.43 -14.18
CA GLU A 374 14.74 5.45 -14.60
C GLU A 374 14.44 6.44 -13.46
N GLU A 375 14.06 5.93 -12.28
CA GLU A 375 13.72 6.78 -11.13
C GLU A 375 14.94 7.48 -10.54
N ALA A 376 16.14 6.87 -10.54
CA ALA A 376 17.35 7.56 -10.13
C ALA A 376 17.65 8.78 -11.03
N ARG A 377 17.51 8.63 -12.36
CA ARG A 377 17.69 9.74 -13.31
C ARG A 377 16.70 10.86 -13.06
N LYS A 378 15.42 10.53 -12.83
CA LYS A 378 14.37 11.50 -12.51
C LYS A 378 14.65 12.20 -11.16
N HIS A 379 14.92 11.42 -10.11
CA HIS A 379 15.12 11.94 -8.75
C HIS A 379 16.27 12.96 -8.67
N PHE A 380 17.40 12.69 -9.32
CA PHE A 380 18.56 13.59 -9.33
C PHE A 380 18.60 14.54 -10.54
N ASN A 381 17.59 14.51 -11.41
CA ASN A 381 17.56 15.23 -12.68
C ASN A 381 18.87 15.07 -13.49
N CYS A 382 19.33 13.83 -13.61
CA CYS A 382 20.63 13.51 -14.20
C CYS A 382 20.50 12.30 -15.16
N PRO A 383 20.31 12.54 -16.48
CA PRO A 383 19.97 11.48 -17.44
C PRO A 383 21.11 10.49 -17.69
N VAL A 384 22.35 10.84 -17.31
CA VAL A 384 23.53 9.98 -17.49
C VAL A 384 23.73 8.99 -16.34
N LEU A 385 22.90 9.03 -15.28
CA LEU A 385 23.01 8.08 -14.18
C LEU A 385 22.80 6.64 -14.68
N GLU A 386 23.66 5.75 -14.20
CA GLU A 386 23.70 4.34 -14.59
C GLU A 386 22.83 3.45 -13.68
N GLY A 387 22.36 3.98 -12.55
CA GLY A 387 21.66 3.25 -11.49
C GLY A 387 21.73 4.02 -10.16
N MET A 388 21.28 3.37 -9.09
CA MET A 388 21.28 3.94 -7.74
C MET A 388 22.34 3.27 -6.85
N GLU A 389 23.12 4.05 -6.10
CA GLU A 389 24.15 3.50 -5.19
C GLU A 389 23.51 2.76 -4.01
N LEU A 390 24.00 1.56 -3.76
CA LEU A 390 23.77 0.79 -2.54
C LEU A 390 24.78 1.18 -1.48
N GLU A 391 24.38 1.09 -0.22
CA GLU A 391 25.23 1.32 0.94
C GLU A 391 26.47 0.44 0.88
N ASN A 392 27.64 1.04 1.10
CA ASN A 392 28.93 0.38 1.01
C ASN A 392 29.69 0.31 2.35
N GLN A 393 29.04 0.70 3.45
CA GLN A 393 29.58 0.65 4.81
C GLN A 393 28.65 -0.09 5.78
N GLY A 394 29.04 -0.15 7.06
CA GLY A 394 28.26 -0.79 8.13
C GLY A 394 28.43 -2.31 8.26
N GLY A 395 29.14 -2.95 7.32
CA GLY A 395 29.41 -4.39 7.29
C GLY A 395 28.33 -5.17 6.54
N MET A 396 28.48 -6.50 6.47
CA MET A 396 27.64 -7.40 5.63
C MET A 396 26.12 -7.25 5.86
N GLY A 397 25.73 -6.81 7.06
CA GLY A 397 24.35 -6.56 7.45
C GLY A 397 23.75 -5.24 6.99
N THR A 398 24.57 -4.31 6.53
CA THR A 398 24.15 -2.97 6.14
C THR A 398 24.51 -2.72 4.68
N GLU A 399 25.73 -3.10 4.31
CA GLU A 399 26.26 -3.10 2.95
C GLU A 399 25.31 -3.88 2.02
N LEU A 400 25.08 -3.37 0.81
CA LEU A 400 24.24 -3.95 -0.25
C LEU A 400 22.74 -4.10 0.06
N ASN A 401 22.34 -4.11 1.33
CA ASN A 401 20.95 -4.31 1.73
C ASN A 401 20.17 -2.99 1.82
N HIS A 402 20.86 -1.86 1.75
CA HIS A 402 20.29 -0.53 1.89
C HIS A 402 20.70 0.38 0.75
N TRP A 403 19.97 1.49 0.58
CA TRP A 403 20.43 2.59 -0.24
C TRP A 403 21.55 3.39 0.43
N GLU A 404 22.44 3.95 -0.39
CA GLU A 404 23.51 4.83 0.05
C GLU A 404 22.95 6.04 0.81
N LYS A 405 23.24 6.09 2.11
CA LYS A 405 22.70 7.14 2.98
C LYS A 405 23.13 8.54 2.57
N ARG A 406 24.36 8.71 2.08
CA ARG A 406 24.88 10.01 1.64
C ARG A 406 24.01 10.64 0.55
N LEU A 407 23.37 9.82 -0.29
CA LEU A 407 22.58 10.28 -1.43
C LEU A 407 21.10 10.41 -1.10
N LEU A 408 20.55 9.50 -0.29
CA LEU A 408 19.10 9.43 -0.04
C LEU A 408 18.67 9.72 1.40
N GLU A 409 19.58 10.00 2.32
CA GLU A 409 19.38 10.54 3.68
C GLU A 409 18.12 10.06 4.45
N ASN A 410 16.96 10.69 4.21
CA ASN A 410 15.66 10.39 4.82
C ASN A 410 14.86 9.26 4.15
N GLU A 411 15.43 8.56 3.18
CA GLU A 411 14.79 7.41 2.56
C GLU A 411 14.70 6.23 3.55
N ALA A 412 13.54 5.60 3.58
CA ALA A 412 13.19 4.62 4.60
C ALA A 412 14.07 3.36 4.60
N MET A 413 14.69 3.01 3.48
CA MET A 413 15.60 1.87 3.25
C MET A 413 17.09 2.28 3.28
N THR A 414 17.44 3.40 3.91
CA THR A 414 18.85 3.70 4.25
C THR A 414 19.30 2.94 5.51
N GLY A 415 20.59 2.65 5.61
CA GLY A 415 21.18 1.77 6.64
C GLY A 415 21.29 2.35 8.05
N SER A 416 20.55 3.40 8.39
CA SER A 416 20.51 3.96 9.75
C SER A 416 19.26 4.80 9.98
N HIS A 417 18.83 4.90 11.23
CA HIS A 417 17.66 5.70 11.59
C HIS A 417 17.82 7.20 11.29
N THR A 418 16.80 7.82 10.70
CA THR A 418 16.68 9.27 10.49
C THR A 418 15.31 9.77 10.91
N GLN A 419 15.23 11.08 11.18
CA GLN A 419 13.95 11.75 11.43
C GLN A 419 13.15 11.79 10.11
N ASN A 420 11.86 11.48 10.16
CA ASN A 420 10.94 11.50 9.00
C ASN A 420 11.36 10.59 7.84
N ARG A 421 11.47 9.28 8.08
CA ARG A 421 11.71 8.29 7.01
C ARG A 421 10.54 8.25 6.01
N VAL A 422 10.88 8.36 4.73
CA VAL A 422 9.92 8.31 3.61
C VAL A 422 10.27 7.16 2.69
N LEU A 423 9.28 6.34 2.34
CA LEU A 423 9.43 5.39 1.24
C LEU A 423 9.33 6.15 -0.07
N SER A 424 10.47 6.27 -0.76
CA SER A 424 10.58 7.04 -2.00
C SER A 424 10.20 6.21 -3.22
N ARG A 425 10.04 6.90 -4.36
CA ARG A 425 9.89 6.28 -5.68
C ARG A 425 11.03 5.33 -6.03
N ILE A 426 12.24 5.57 -5.51
CA ILE A 426 13.40 4.71 -5.77
C ILE A 426 13.20 3.32 -5.15
N THR A 427 12.74 3.25 -3.89
CA THR A 427 12.40 1.95 -3.26
C THR A 427 11.22 1.30 -3.96
N LEU A 428 10.20 2.08 -4.32
CA LEU A 428 9.04 1.56 -5.05
C LEU A 428 9.43 0.97 -6.42
N ALA A 429 10.32 1.63 -7.16
CA ALA A 429 10.87 1.15 -8.42
C ALA A 429 11.68 -0.14 -8.26
N LEU A 430 12.49 -0.26 -7.19
CA LEU A 430 13.16 -1.52 -6.88
C LEU A 430 12.13 -2.63 -6.65
N MET A 431 11.10 -2.36 -5.86
CA MET A 431 10.06 -3.34 -5.60
C MET A 431 9.28 -3.71 -6.88
N GLU A 432 9.11 -2.76 -7.80
CA GLU A 432 8.54 -3.03 -9.12
C GLU A 432 9.42 -4.00 -9.94
N ASP A 433 10.72 -3.72 -10.00
CA ASP A 433 11.72 -4.57 -10.66
C ASP A 433 11.85 -5.97 -10.00
N THR A 434 11.32 -6.18 -8.78
CA THR A 434 11.19 -7.52 -8.17
C THR A 434 9.95 -8.31 -8.64
N GLY A 435 9.18 -7.79 -9.59
CA GLY A 435 7.95 -8.41 -10.11
C GLY A 435 6.69 -8.03 -9.32
N ARG A 436 6.67 -6.85 -8.71
CA ARG A 436 5.48 -6.20 -8.14
C ARG A 436 5.10 -5.02 -9.05
N GLN A 437 3.89 -4.50 -8.94
CA GLN A 437 3.48 -3.24 -9.57
C GLN A 437 3.14 -2.24 -8.46
N VAL A 438 3.35 -0.94 -8.69
CA VAL A 438 3.13 0.10 -7.69
C VAL A 438 1.93 0.98 -8.11
N PRO A 439 0.74 0.81 -7.53
CA PRO A 439 -0.47 1.53 -7.93
C PRO A 439 -0.75 2.77 -7.06
N SER A 440 0.22 3.27 -6.29
CA SER A 440 0.01 4.42 -5.40
C SER A 440 1.26 5.31 -5.36
N PRO A 441 1.13 6.65 -5.43
CA PRO A 441 -0.08 7.48 -5.33
C PRO A 441 -0.84 7.70 -6.66
N TYR A 442 -0.45 7.02 -7.73
CA TYR A 442 -0.96 7.27 -9.06
C TYR A 442 -2.09 6.34 -9.46
N CYS A 443 -2.88 6.75 -10.43
CA CYS A 443 -4.03 5.98 -10.90
C CYS A 443 -4.07 5.93 -12.44
N ASP A 444 -4.68 4.87 -12.97
CA ASP A 444 -4.79 4.58 -14.40
C ASP A 444 -6.25 4.59 -14.89
N THR A 445 -7.19 4.94 -14.01
CA THR A 445 -8.62 4.93 -14.31
C THR A 445 -9.03 6.23 -14.97
N LEU A 446 -9.61 6.17 -16.18
CA LEU A 446 -10.03 7.37 -16.91
C LEU A 446 -11.15 8.10 -16.16
N ARG A 447 -11.06 9.43 -16.10
CA ARG A 447 -12.17 10.28 -15.68
C ARG A 447 -13.28 10.23 -16.74
N SER A 448 -14.24 9.35 -16.53
CA SER A 448 -15.39 9.12 -17.43
C SER A 448 -16.67 9.82 -16.97
N ASN A 449 -17.69 9.79 -17.82
CA ASN A 449 -19.08 10.05 -17.45
C ASN A 449 -19.89 8.79 -17.80
N PRO A 450 -20.39 8.01 -16.83
CA PRO A 450 -20.37 8.31 -15.40
C PRO A 450 -18.99 8.20 -14.74
N LEU A 451 -18.81 8.91 -13.62
CA LEU A 451 -17.60 8.91 -12.81
C LEU A 451 -17.46 7.59 -12.05
N GLN A 452 -16.28 6.98 -12.15
CA GLN A 452 -15.89 5.87 -11.31
C GLN A 452 -15.26 6.42 -10.02
N LEU A 453 -16.01 6.35 -8.92
CA LEU A 453 -15.62 6.97 -7.66
C LEU A 453 -14.68 6.04 -6.86
N THR A 454 -13.71 6.63 -6.17
CA THR A 454 -12.80 5.95 -5.24
C THR A 454 -12.67 6.78 -3.96
N CYS A 455 -11.91 6.28 -2.97
CA CYS A 455 -11.60 7.04 -1.77
C CYS A 455 -10.23 7.68 -1.85
N ARG A 456 -10.11 8.88 -1.28
CA ARG A 456 -8.80 9.49 -0.99
C ARG A 456 -8.01 8.56 -0.04
N GLN A 457 -6.68 8.62 -0.12
CA GLN A 457 -5.79 7.73 0.64
C GLN A 457 -6.03 7.73 2.16
N ASP A 458 -6.49 8.85 2.71
CA ASP A 458 -6.82 9.03 4.14
C ASP A 458 -8.30 8.79 4.48
N GLN A 459 -9.09 8.29 3.51
CA GLN A 459 -10.52 7.99 3.62
C GLN A 459 -11.37 9.18 4.10
N ARG A 460 -10.90 10.42 3.95
CA ARG A 460 -11.65 11.62 4.36
C ARG A 460 -12.60 12.15 3.30
N ALA A 461 -12.35 11.83 2.04
CA ALA A 461 -13.10 12.36 0.92
C ALA A 461 -13.33 11.28 -0.14
N VAL A 462 -14.45 11.41 -0.85
CA VAL A 462 -14.66 10.74 -2.13
C VAL A 462 -13.72 11.40 -3.14
N ALA A 463 -13.09 10.58 -3.98
CA ALA A 463 -12.09 10.99 -4.93
C ALA A 463 -12.37 10.39 -6.31
N VAL A 464 -11.76 10.96 -7.33
CA VAL A 464 -11.73 10.44 -8.69
C VAL A 464 -10.31 10.50 -9.20
N CYS A 465 -9.92 9.55 -10.05
CA CYS A 465 -8.66 9.68 -10.76
C CYS A 465 -8.74 10.90 -11.69
N ASN A 466 -7.77 11.81 -11.59
CA ASN A 466 -7.76 13.03 -12.40
C ASN A 466 -7.18 12.81 -13.82
N LEU A 467 -7.06 11.54 -14.25
CA LEU A 467 -6.62 11.15 -15.58
C LEU A 467 -7.66 11.56 -16.64
N GLN A 468 -7.25 12.32 -17.64
CA GLN A 468 -8.13 12.81 -18.70
C GLN A 468 -7.43 12.83 -20.07
N ARG A 469 -8.23 12.98 -21.12
CA ARG A 469 -7.73 13.21 -22.49
C ARG A 469 -7.54 14.70 -22.75
N PHE A 470 -6.40 15.07 -23.32
CA PHE A 470 -6.07 16.42 -23.78
C PHE A 470 -6.41 16.59 -25.27
N PRO A 471 -6.66 17.83 -25.73
CA PRO A 471 -6.93 18.10 -27.15
C PRO A 471 -5.68 17.94 -28.03
N ASN A 472 -4.50 18.19 -27.47
CA ASN A 472 -3.20 18.04 -28.11
C ASN A 472 -2.42 16.93 -27.39
N PRO A 473 -1.49 16.24 -28.07
CA PRO A 473 -0.62 15.28 -27.41
C PRO A 473 0.23 16.00 -26.37
N LEU A 474 0.39 15.38 -25.20
CA LEU A 474 1.27 15.84 -24.16
C LEU A 474 2.73 15.75 -24.63
N PRO A 475 3.64 16.62 -24.15
CA PRO A 475 5.08 16.45 -24.34
C PRO A 475 5.54 15.04 -23.96
N PRO A 476 6.50 14.43 -24.69
CA PRO A 476 6.97 13.06 -24.43
C PRO A 476 7.36 12.78 -22.98
N GLU A 477 7.91 13.79 -22.27
CA GLU A 477 8.28 13.72 -20.86
C GLU A 477 7.09 13.55 -19.89
N TYR A 478 5.87 13.78 -20.36
CA TYR A 478 4.62 13.69 -19.58
C TYR A 478 3.68 12.58 -20.09
N GLN A 479 4.16 11.71 -20.99
CA GLN A 479 3.41 10.55 -21.48
C GLN A 479 3.74 9.32 -20.63
N TYR A 480 2.89 9.01 -19.65
CA TYR A 480 3.20 8.04 -18.59
C TYR A 480 2.77 6.59 -18.85
N PHE A 481 2.01 6.34 -19.91
CA PHE A 481 1.32 5.06 -20.09
C PHE A 481 1.80 4.33 -21.34
N ASP A 482 2.23 3.08 -21.15
CA ASP A 482 2.48 2.12 -22.24
C ASP A 482 1.18 1.44 -22.70
N GLU A 483 0.19 1.34 -21.79
CA GLU A 483 -1.14 0.77 -22.04
C GLU A 483 -2.16 1.44 -21.12
N LEU A 484 -3.37 1.69 -21.64
CA LEU A 484 -4.54 2.14 -20.86
C LEU A 484 -5.76 1.34 -21.30
N SER A 485 -6.54 0.86 -20.33
CA SER A 485 -7.73 0.04 -20.59
C SER A 485 -8.71 0.76 -21.51
N GLY A 486 -8.96 0.20 -22.70
CA GLY A 486 -9.90 0.73 -23.69
C GLY A 486 -9.38 1.87 -24.56
N ILE A 487 -8.09 2.21 -24.48
CA ILE A 487 -7.44 3.27 -25.28
C ILE A 487 -6.44 2.63 -26.26
N SER A 488 -6.42 3.13 -27.50
CA SER A 488 -5.47 2.67 -28.52
C SER A 488 -4.07 3.23 -28.27
N ALA A 489 -3.02 2.52 -28.70
CA ALA A 489 -1.65 3.00 -28.57
C ALA A 489 -1.40 4.35 -29.26
N GLU A 490 -2.16 4.65 -30.33
CA GLU A 490 -2.09 5.92 -31.07
C GLU A 490 -2.64 7.10 -30.26
N ASP A 491 -3.59 6.83 -29.37
CA ASP A 491 -4.25 7.84 -28.55
C ASP A 491 -3.54 8.07 -27.20
N LEU A 492 -2.69 7.15 -26.73
CA LEU A 492 -1.96 7.25 -25.45
C LEU A 492 -1.25 8.60 -25.22
N PRO A 493 -0.58 9.22 -26.22
CA PRO A 493 0.06 10.52 -26.05
C PRO A 493 -0.88 11.64 -25.61
N TYR A 494 -2.19 11.47 -25.77
CA TYR A 494 -3.20 12.46 -25.38
C TYR A 494 -3.68 12.29 -23.93
N TYR A 495 -3.21 11.30 -23.18
CA TYR A 495 -3.72 11.02 -21.83
C TYR A 495 -2.71 11.34 -20.74
N GLY A 496 -3.19 12.07 -19.73
CA GLY A 496 -2.43 12.39 -18.51
C GLY A 496 -3.32 12.97 -17.41
N GLY A 497 -2.77 13.16 -16.23
CA GLY A 497 -3.40 13.85 -15.11
C GLY A 497 -3.73 15.30 -15.46
N SER A 498 -4.86 15.79 -14.98
CA SER A 498 -5.36 17.14 -15.28
C SER A 498 -4.59 18.29 -14.60
N VAL A 499 -3.64 17.98 -13.72
CA VAL A 499 -2.94 18.96 -12.88
C VAL A 499 -1.54 19.19 -13.44
N GLU A 500 -1.34 20.33 -14.09
CA GLU A 500 -0.06 20.69 -14.75
C GLU A 500 1.12 20.76 -13.77
N ILE A 501 0.90 21.27 -12.56
CA ILE A 501 1.95 21.33 -11.51
C ILE A 501 2.32 19.97 -10.92
N ALA A 502 1.54 18.94 -11.21
CA ALA A 502 1.89 17.56 -10.92
C ALA A 502 2.56 16.90 -12.14
N ASP A 503 3.08 17.70 -13.06
CA ASP A 503 3.65 17.28 -14.35
C ASP A 503 2.69 16.41 -15.17
N TYR A 504 1.38 16.59 -15.03
CA TYR A 504 0.37 15.70 -15.62
C TYR A 504 0.40 14.27 -15.07
N CYS A 505 0.99 14.02 -13.90
CA CYS A 505 0.87 12.71 -13.25
C CYS A 505 -0.58 12.50 -12.77
N PRO A 506 -1.21 11.37 -13.11
CA PRO A 506 -2.57 11.08 -12.68
C PRO A 506 -2.61 10.53 -11.25
N PHE A 507 -3.46 11.09 -10.40
CA PHE A 507 -3.67 10.67 -9.02
C PHE A 507 -5.13 10.82 -8.59
N SER A 508 -5.52 10.10 -7.54
CA SER A 508 -6.85 10.22 -6.96
C SER A 508 -7.01 11.57 -6.25
N GLN A 509 -7.90 12.40 -6.78
CA GLN A 509 -8.13 13.76 -6.33
C GLN A 509 -9.57 13.93 -5.81
N GLU A 510 -9.73 14.74 -4.77
CA GLU A 510 -11.04 15.25 -4.36
C GLU A 510 -11.66 16.14 -5.46
N PHE A 511 -12.97 16.26 -5.47
CA PHE A 511 -13.68 17.06 -6.47
C PHE A 511 -14.88 17.77 -5.84
N SER A 512 -15.51 18.63 -6.62
CA SER A 512 -16.79 19.25 -6.24
C SER A 512 -17.84 18.87 -7.27
N TRP A 513 -19.06 18.64 -6.79
CA TRP A 513 -20.21 18.44 -7.66
C TRP A 513 -20.71 19.80 -8.16
N HIS A 514 -20.91 19.90 -9.47
CA HIS A 514 -21.49 21.07 -10.13
C HIS A 514 -22.73 20.65 -10.91
N LEU A 515 -23.81 21.44 -10.81
CA LEU A 515 -25.02 21.27 -11.61
C LEU A 515 -25.16 22.48 -12.53
N SER A 516 -25.16 22.26 -13.84
CA SER A 516 -25.21 23.34 -14.84
C SER A 516 -24.11 24.40 -14.67
N GLY A 517 -22.94 24.00 -14.15
CA GLY A 517 -21.80 24.88 -13.86
C GLY A 517 -21.81 25.50 -12.47
N GLU A 518 -22.93 25.46 -11.74
CA GLU A 518 -23.01 26.00 -10.39
C GLU A 518 -22.54 24.98 -9.35
N TYR A 519 -21.66 25.41 -8.45
CA TYR A 519 -21.19 24.60 -7.33
C TYR A 519 -22.37 24.11 -6.47
N GLN A 520 -22.36 22.82 -6.15
CA GLN A 520 -23.35 22.20 -5.28
C GLN A 520 -22.74 21.84 -3.93
N ARG A 521 -21.67 21.04 -3.93
CA ARG A 521 -20.99 20.54 -2.72
C ARG A 521 -19.59 20.02 -3.04
N SER A 522 -18.71 19.95 -2.04
CA SER A 522 -17.39 19.32 -2.14
C SER A 522 -17.47 17.84 -1.79
N SER A 523 -16.43 17.06 -2.12
CA SER A 523 -16.36 15.61 -1.86
C SER A 523 -15.83 15.20 -0.48
N ASP A 524 -15.58 16.17 0.40
CA ASP A 524 -15.17 15.92 1.78
C ASP A 524 -16.34 15.32 2.58
N CYS A 525 -16.13 14.13 3.15
CA CYS A 525 -17.14 13.43 3.92
C CYS A 525 -17.44 14.10 5.27
N ARG A 526 -16.54 14.96 5.77
CA ARG A 526 -16.61 15.53 7.11
C ARG A 526 -17.43 16.82 7.22
N ILE A 527 -17.71 17.46 6.10
CA ILE A 527 -18.44 18.71 6.01
C ILE A 527 -19.95 18.42 5.98
N LEU A 528 -20.68 18.87 7.00
CA LEU A 528 -22.12 18.62 7.16
C LEU A 528 -22.94 19.21 6.00
N GLU A 529 -22.51 20.35 5.47
CA GLU A 529 -23.15 21.07 4.38
C GLU A 529 -23.13 20.30 3.05
N ASN A 530 -22.29 19.26 2.93
CA ASN A 530 -22.25 18.39 1.76
C ASN A 530 -23.35 17.31 1.75
N GLN A 531 -24.19 17.23 2.80
CA GLN A 531 -25.27 16.23 2.88
C GLN A 531 -26.22 16.35 1.68
N PRO A 532 -26.42 15.27 0.89
CA PRO A 532 -27.32 15.34 -0.26
C PRO A 532 -28.79 15.47 0.17
N GLU A 533 -29.57 16.17 -0.65
CA GLU A 533 -31.02 16.31 -0.47
C GLU A 533 -31.72 14.94 -0.41
N LEU A 534 -32.85 14.89 0.31
CA LEU A 534 -33.61 13.67 0.60
C LEU A 534 -33.83 12.75 -0.60
N PHE A 535 -34.27 13.32 -1.73
CA PHE A 535 -34.64 12.59 -2.94
C PHE A 535 -33.45 12.35 -3.89
N LYS A 536 -32.28 12.90 -3.57
CA LYS A 536 -31.03 12.77 -4.34
C LYS A 536 -29.98 11.94 -3.60
N ASN A 537 -30.28 11.47 -2.39
CA ASN A 537 -29.38 10.64 -1.59
C ASN A 537 -29.48 9.15 -1.96
N TYR A 538 -29.21 8.81 -3.22
CA TYR A 538 -29.33 7.43 -3.73
C TYR A 538 -28.47 6.44 -2.95
N GLY A 539 -27.25 6.86 -2.59
CA GLY A 539 -26.25 6.07 -1.89
C GLY A 539 -26.47 5.88 -0.40
N ALA A 540 -27.55 6.45 0.16
CA ALA A 540 -27.78 6.56 1.59
C ALA A 540 -26.57 7.13 2.35
N GLU A 541 -25.92 8.13 1.74
CA GLU A 541 -24.75 8.79 2.28
C GLU A 541 -25.10 9.63 3.51
N GLN A 542 -24.15 9.73 4.43
CA GLN A 542 -24.22 10.57 5.62
C GLN A 542 -22.91 11.33 5.77
N TYR A 543 -22.98 12.66 5.75
CA TYR A 543 -21.86 13.56 5.89
C TYR A 543 -21.80 14.12 7.32
N GLY A 544 -20.61 14.41 7.82
CA GLY A 544 -20.38 14.99 9.13
C GLY A 544 -19.03 14.59 9.74
N PRO A 545 -18.64 15.16 10.90
CA PRO A 545 -17.26 15.09 11.42
C PRO A 545 -16.71 13.67 11.64
N HIS A 546 -17.59 12.69 11.78
CA HIS A 546 -17.26 11.27 11.98
C HIS A 546 -17.49 10.40 10.73
N SER A 547 -17.88 11.00 9.62
CA SER A 547 -18.09 10.31 8.36
C SER A 547 -16.77 10.08 7.63
N VAL A 548 -16.72 8.96 6.92
CA VAL A 548 -15.55 8.45 6.21
C VAL A 548 -15.95 7.97 4.83
N CYS A 549 -15.01 7.98 3.90
CA CYS A 549 -15.21 7.42 2.58
C CYS A 549 -15.06 5.90 2.63
N LEU A 550 -16.10 5.18 2.19
CA LEU A 550 -16.08 3.73 2.02
C LEU A 550 -16.26 3.37 0.55
N LEU A 551 -15.56 2.31 0.12
CA LEU A 551 -15.72 1.76 -1.22
C LEU A 551 -17.03 1.00 -1.35
N GLN A 552 -17.70 1.18 -2.49
CA GLN A 552 -18.93 0.49 -2.88
C GLN A 552 -18.60 -0.62 -3.87
N LYS A 553 -19.01 -1.85 -3.58
CA LYS A 553 -18.83 -2.98 -4.51
C LYS A 553 -19.92 -3.02 -5.60
N SER A 554 -21.05 -2.37 -5.36
CA SER A 554 -22.13 -2.22 -6.34
C SER A 554 -22.82 -0.87 -6.15
N ALA A 555 -23.39 -0.34 -7.23
CA ALA A 555 -24.27 0.83 -7.16
C ALA A 555 -25.40 0.59 -6.15
N PHE A 556 -25.72 1.62 -5.37
CA PHE A 556 -26.90 1.60 -4.50
C PHE A 556 -28.16 1.81 -5.32
N VAL A 557 -29.21 1.06 -4.96
CA VAL A 557 -30.53 1.12 -5.58
C VAL A 557 -31.54 1.55 -4.52
N MET A 558 -32.19 2.69 -4.77
CA MET A 558 -33.28 3.24 -3.98
C MET A 558 -34.61 2.77 -4.58
N GLU A 559 -35.42 2.04 -3.81
CA GLU A 559 -36.65 1.38 -4.24
C GLU A 559 -37.87 1.84 -3.44
N GLN A 560 -38.99 2.11 -4.12
CA GLN A 560 -40.29 2.38 -3.50
C GLN A 560 -41.38 1.77 -4.39
N CYS A 561 -42.02 0.71 -3.90
CA CYS A 561 -42.94 -0.14 -4.67
C CYS A 561 -42.30 -0.58 -6.02
N GLU A 562 -42.85 -0.16 -7.16
CA GLU A 562 -42.32 -0.48 -8.50
C GLU A 562 -41.21 0.48 -9.00
N ARG A 563 -40.97 1.59 -8.30
CA ARG A 563 -39.97 2.59 -8.70
C ARG A 563 -38.59 2.20 -8.16
N LYS A 564 -37.62 2.08 -9.06
CA LYS A 564 -36.21 1.86 -8.73
C LYS A 564 -35.35 2.97 -9.31
N LEU A 565 -34.48 3.53 -8.49
CA LEU A 565 -33.59 4.62 -8.84
C LEU A 565 -32.17 4.26 -8.41
N SER A 566 -31.18 4.53 -9.25
CA SER A 566 -29.77 4.41 -8.92
C SER A 566 -29.00 5.59 -9.50
N TYR A 567 -27.88 5.94 -8.87
CA TYR A 567 -26.99 6.99 -9.38
C TYR A 567 -25.91 6.35 -10.28
N PRO A 568 -25.63 6.93 -11.45
CA PRO A 568 -24.69 6.32 -12.38
C PRO A 568 -23.23 6.53 -11.95
N ASP A 569 -22.93 7.58 -11.18
CA ASP A 569 -21.60 7.80 -10.58
C ASP A 569 -21.53 7.05 -9.23
N TRP A 570 -20.79 5.95 -9.17
CA TRP A 570 -20.67 5.13 -7.97
C TRP A 570 -19.28 4.49 -7.88
N GLY A 571 -19.00 3.86 -6.74
CA GLY A 571 -17.71 3.21 -6.46
C GLY A 571 -17.19 3.53 -5.06
N SER A 572 -17.66 4.63 -4.48
CA SER A 572 -17.47 5.00 -3.08
C SER A 572 -18.48 6.04 -2.64
N GLY A 573 -18.67 6.18 -1.33
CA GLY A 573 -19.55 7.20 -0.75
C GLY A 573 -19.18 7.51 0.69
N CYS A 574 -19.79 8.56 1.26
CA CYS A 574 -19.56 8.98 2.63
C CYS A 574 -20.54 8.34 3.61
N TYR A 575 -20.01 7.67 4.64
CA TYR A 575 -20.80 6.97 5.64
C TYR A 575 -20.22 7.18 7.04
N GLN A 576 -21.09 7.14 8.06
CA GLN A 576 -20.61 6.95 9.43
C GLN A 576 -20.27 5.47 9.66
N VAL A 577 -19.62 5.17 10.79
CA VAL A 577 -19.30 3.79 11.21
C VAL A 577 -20.57 2.91 11.35
N TRP A 578 -21.74 3.54 11.48
CA TRP A 578 -23.07 2.96 11.28
C TRP A 578 -23.76 3.61 10.06
N VAL A 579 -24.67 2.89 9.41
CA VAL A 579 -25.45 3.43 8.27
C VAL A 579 -26.89 3.60 8.74
N GLN A 580 -27.37 4.85 8.87
CA GLN A 580 -28.74 5.18 9.34
C GLN A 580 -29.12 4.44 10.64
N ASP A 581 -28.30 4.58 11.69
CA ASP A 581 -28.48 3.94 13.00
C ASP A 581 -28.49 2.40 13.01
N THR A 582 -28.25 1.78 11.86
CA THR A 582 -28.06 0.33 11.72
C THR A 582 -26.56 0.03 11.78
N SER A 583 -26.17 -0.77 12.76
CA SER A 583 -24.80 -1.25 12.88
C SER A 583 -24.58 -2.44 11.93
N TYR A 584 -23.55 -2.33 11.10
CA TYR A 584 -23.08 -3.42 10.24
C TYR A 584 -21.76 -3.93 10.81
N LEU A 585 -21.69 -5.24 11.08
CA LEU A 585 -20.49 -5.83 11.67
C LEU A 585 -19.41 -6.02 10.60
N CYS A 586 -18.31 -5.27 10.75
CA CYS A 586 -17.07 -5.53 10.04
C CYS A 586 -16.17 -6.46 10.85
N SER A 587 -16.04 -7.70 10.37
CA SER A 587 -15.18 -8.73 10.97
C SER A 587 -13.76 -8.74 10.39
N ARG A 588 -13.60 -8.29 9.13
CA ARG A 588 -12.29 -8.14 8.47
C ARG A 588 -12.29 -7.09 7.35
N ALA A 589 -11.14 -6.51 7.06
CA ALA A 589 -10.99 -5.62 5.91
C ALA A 589 -11.37 -6.33 4.59
N GLY A 590 -12.03 -5.61 3.68
CA GLY A 590 -12.50 -6.13 2.39
C GLY A 590 -13.74 -7.04 2.46
N GLN A 591 -14.29 -7.32 3.65
CA GLN A 591 -15.58 -8.00 3.79
C GLN A 591 -16.67 -7.22 3.04
N VAL A 592 -17.51 -7.93 2.28
CA VAL A 592 -18.66 -7.32 1.60
C VAL A 592 -19.82 -7.21 2.57
N LEU A 593 -20.32 -5.99 2.75
CA LEU A 593 -21.47 -5.66 3.59
C LEU A 593 -22.70 -5.43 2.72
N PRO A 594 -23.68 -6.36 2.69
CA PRO A 594 -24.97 -6.11 2.08
C PRO A 594 -25.76 -5.13 2.94
N VAL A 595 -25.91 -3.91 2.45
CA VAL A 595 -26.67 -2.83 3.10
C VAL A 595 -28.09 -2.83 2.56
N ARG A 596 -29.05 -2.88 3.48
CA ARG A 596 -30.49 -2.75 3.20
C ARG A 596 -31.14 -1.94 4.32
N ILE A 597 -31.45 -0.68 4.03
CA ILE A 597 -32.00 0.27 5.00
C ILE A 597 -33.24 0.95 4.44
N GLN A 598 -34.15 1.38 5.33
CA GLN A 598 -35.27 2.23 4.96
C GLN A 598 -34.99 3.66 5.39
N MET A 599 -35.05 4.58 4.45
CA MET A 599 -34.79 6.00 4.67
C MET A 599 -35.84 6.80 3.90
N ASN A 600 -36.58 7.69 4.59
CA ASN A 600 -37.56 8.60 3.98
C ASN A 600 -38.62 7.95 3.09
N GLY A 601 -39.07 6.74 3.45
CA GLY A 601 -40.07 5.99 2.68
C GLY A 601 -39.53 5.26 1.46
N TRP A 602 -38.20 5.18 1.30
CA TRP A 602 -37.49 4.41 0.29
C TRP A 602 -36.62 3.32 0.93
N ILE A 603 -36.42 2.22 0.21
CA ILE A 603 -35.51 1.13 0.57
C ILE A 603 -34.22 1.30 -0.23
N HIS A 604 -33.09 1.47 0.45
CA HIS A 604 -31.78 1.53 -0.19
C HIS A 604 -31.11 0.16 -0.09
N ASN A 605 -30.73 -0.41 -1.23
CA ASN A 605 -30.01 -1.67 -1.32
C ASN A 605 -28.64 -1.44 -1.98
N GLY A 606 -27.55 -1.91 -1.37
CA GLY A 606 -26.21 -1.75 -1.92
C GLY A 606 -25.19 -2.63 -1.21
N ASN A 607 -23.95 -2.63 -1.71
CA ASN A 607 -22.85 -3.38 -1.08
C ASN A 607 -21.70 -2.44 -0.77
N LEU A 608 -21.31 -2.37 0.50
CA LEU A 608 -20.11 -1.66 0.95
C LEU A 608 -18.96 -2.65 1.19
N LEU A 609 -17.72 -2.16 1.13
CA LEU A 609 -16.55 -2.91 1.57
C LEU A 609 -16.15 -2.45 2.97
N CYS A 610 -16.00 -3.39 3.89
CA CYS A 610 -15.42 -3.10 5.20
C CYS A 610 -14.03 -2.52 5.02
N PRO A 611 -13.77 -1.34 5.58
CA PRO A 611 -12.45 -0.77 5.49
C PRO A 611 -11.55 -1.40 6.57
N SER A 612 -10.25 -1.12 6.56
CA SER A 612 -9.42 -1.59 7.67
C SER A 612 -9.84 -0.85 8.94
N CYS A 613 -10.07 -1.57 10.03
CA CYS A 613 -10.39 -0.92 11.30
C CYS A 613 -9.27 0.05 11.71
N TRP A 614 -8.02 -0.24 11.34
CA TRP A 614 -6.85 0.60 11.59
C TRP A 614 -6.85 1.93 10.87
N ASP A 615 -7.63 2.06 9.81
CA ASP A 615 -7.77 3.34 9.10
C ASP A 615 -8.57 4.36 9.94
N PHE A 616 -9.33 3.92 10.96
CA PHE A 616 -10.23 4.79 11.76
C PHE A 616 -10.07 4.69 13.26
N CYS A 617 -9.68 3.51 13.74
CA CYS A 617 -9.65 3.20 15.15
C CYS A 617 -8.20 3.07 15.59
N GLU A 618 -7.90 3.74 16.70
CA GLU A 618 -6.67 3.48 17.45
C GLU A 618 -6.64 2.07 18.03
N GLN A 619 -7.80 1.43 18.17
CA GLN A 619 -7.94 0.15 18.81
C GLN A 619 -8.95 -0.73 18.07
N CYS A 620 -8.52 -1.90 17.57
CA CYS A 620 -9.38 -2.83 16.84
C CYS A 620 -9.35 -4.23 17.43
N PRO A 621 -10.47 -4.97 17.40
CA PRO A 621 -10.46 -6.41 17.66
C PRO A 621 -9.67 -7.15 16.57
N PRO A 622 -9.14 -8.36 16.86
CA PRO A 622 -8.52 -9.20 15.84
C PRO A 622 -9.54 -9.55 14.75
N GLU A 623 -9.09 -9.57 13.50
CA GLU A 623 -9.96 -9.94 12.38
C GLU A 623 -10.39 -11.40 12.50
N THR A 624 -11.68 -11.66 12.29
CA THR A 624 -12.25 -13.00 12.30
C THR A 624 -12.94 -13.25 10.97
N ASP A 625 -13.12 -14.53 10.60
CA ASP A 625 -13.91 -14.84 9.43
C ASP A 625 -15.34 -14.30 9.60
N PRO A 626 -15.91 -13.71 8.52
CA PRO A 626 -17.26 -13.20 8.58
C PRO A 626 -18.21 -14.36 8.91
N PRO A 627 -19.19 -14.16 9.81
CA PRO A 627 -20.12 -15.20 10.17
C PRO A 627 -20.79 -15.76 8.92
N ALA A 628 -20.89 -17.10 8.82
CA ALA A 628 -21.57 -17.78 7.73
C ALA A 628 -22.98 -17.18 7.59
N ALA A 629 -23.23 -16.51 6.47
CA ALA A 629 -24.35 -15.60 6.32
C ALA A 629 -25.68 -16.26 6.70
N ASN A 630 -26.39 -15.69 7.67
CA ASN A 630 -27.86 -15.77 7.78
C ASN A 630 -28.52 -14.76 8.72
N LEU A 631 -27.84 -13.69 9.16
CA LEU A 631 -28.41 -12.72 10.12
C LEU A 631 -28.09 -11.26 9.79
N THR A 632 -28.39 -10.83 8.57
CA THR A 632 -28.95 -9.48 8.30
C THR A 632 -30.06 -9.60 7.26
N ARG A 633 -30.94 -10.60 7.40
CA ARG A 633 -32.31 -10.39 6.90
C ARG A 633 -32.94 -9.35 7.82
N ALA A 634 -32.74 -8.07 7.50
CA ALA A 634 -33.72 -7.07 7.87
C ALA A 634 -35.08 -7.66 7.46
N LEU A 635 -36.02 -7.71 8.41
CA LEU A 635 -37.42 -8.10 8.17
C LEU A 635 -37.87 -7.52 6.81
N PRO A 636 -38.69 -8.24 6.02
CA PRO A 636 -39.23 -7.65 4.79
C PRO A 636 -39.94 -6.34 5.13
N LEU A 637 -39.27 -5.22 4.84
CA LEU A 637 -39.81 -3.88 5.00
C LEU A 637 -40.75 -3.68 3.81
N ASP A 638 -42.00 -4.14 3.97
CA ASP A 638 -43.02 -3.91 2.96
C ASP A 638 -43.67 -2.55 3.21
N LEU A 639 -43.05 -1.52 2.64
CA LEU A 639 -43.59 -0.15 2.59
C LEU A 639 -44.94 -0.08 1.86
N CYS A 640 -45.27 -1.09 1.06
CA CYS A 640 -46.42 -1.10 0.15
C CYS A 640 -47.43 -2.20 0.49
N SER A 641 -47.36 -2.82 1.68
CA SER A 641 -48.40 -3.74 2.15
C SER A 641 -49.70 -2.95 2.31
N CYS A 642 -50.57 -3.05 1.30
CA CYS A 642 -51.93 -2.53 1.33
C CYS A 642 -52.59 -2.93 2.65
N SER A 643 -52.86 -1.96 3.51
CA SER A 643 -53.59 -2.19 4.76
C SER A 643 -54.95 -2.81 4.44
N SER A 644 -55.10 -4.09 4.78
CA SER A 644 -56.38 -4.82 4.75
C SER A 644 -57.44 -4.15 5.66
N SER A 645 -57.04 -3.24 6.54
CA SER A 645 -57.94 -2.53 7.45
C SER A 645 -58.98 -1.68 6.72
N LEU A 646 -58.63 -1.02 5.61
CA LEU A 646 -59.55 -0.13 4.89
C LEU A 646 -60.65 -0.92 4.16
N VAL A 647 -60.28 -2.06 3.57
CA VAL A 647 -61.21 -3.00 2.92
C VAL A 647 -62.10 -3.66 3.96
N VAL A 648 -61.55 -4.10 5.10
CA VAL A 648 -62.35 -4.70 6.18
C VAL A 648 -63.32 -3.70 6.80
N THR A 649 -62.93 -2.44 7.02
CA THR A 649 -63.86 -1.40 7.51
C THR A 649 -64.95 -1.08 6.50
N LEU A 650 -64.63 -1.05 5.20
CA LEU A 650 -65.62 -0.78 4.15
C LEU A 650 -66.60 -1.96 3.99
N TRP A 651 -66.12 -3.20 4.08
CA TRP A 651 -66.95 -4.40 4.07
C TRP A 651 -67.81 -4.55 5.33
N LEU A 652 -67.31 -4.15 6.51
CA LEU A 652 -68.11 -4.10 7.74
C LEU A 652 -69.16 -2.99 7.70
N LEU A 653 -68.85 -1.83 7.11
CA LEU A 653 -69.83 -0.77 6.88
C LEU A 653 -70.90 -1.23 5.89
N LEU A 654 -70.53 -1.81 4.75
CA LEU A 654 -71.47 -2.34 3.76
C LEU A 654 -72.30 -3.51 4.31
N GLY A 655 -71.67 -4.41 5.08
CA GLY A 655 -72.33 -5.55 5.72
C GLY A 655 -73.34 -5.15 6.81
N ASN A 656 -73.14 -4.01 7.48
CA ASN A 656 -74.12 -3.47 8.42
C ASN A 656 -75.17 -2.57 7.76
N LEU A 657 -74.85 -1.93 6.62
CA LEU A 657 -75.79 -1.04 5.91
C LEU A 657 -76.82 -1.84 5.09
N PHE A 658 -76.44 -2.99 4.54
CA PHE A 658 -77.34 -3.82 3.71
C PHE A 658 -78.56 -4.38 4.47
N PRO A 659 -78.42 -4.93 5.69
CA PRO A 659 -79.56 -5.39 6.49
C PRO A 659 -80.46 -4.24 6.95
N LEU A 660 -79.88 -3.07 7.24
CA LEU A 660 -80.63 -1.86 7.60
C LEU A 660 -81.46 -1.33 6.44
N LEU A 661 -80.89 -1.28 5.23
CA LEU A 661 -81.61 -0.88 4.01
C LEU A 661 -82.67 -1.92 3.61
N ALA A 662 -82.37 -3.21 3.74
CA ALA A 662 -83.35 -4.28 3.47
C ALA A 662 -84.51 -4.25 4.47
N GLY A 663 -84.24 -4.03 5.77
CA GLY A 663 -85.26 -3.86 6.79
C GLY A 663 -86.12 -2.61 6.56
N PHE A 664 -85.51 -1.50 6.17
CA PHE A 664 -86.24 -0.27 5.85
C PHE A 664 -87.15 -0.45 4.62
N LEU A 665 -86.67 -1.14 3.57
CA LEU A 665 -87.47 -1.43 2.38
C LEU A 665 -88.62 -2.41 2.65
N LEU A 666 -88.42 -3.40 3.53
CA LEU A 666 -89.47 -4.33 3.94
C LEU A 666 -90.54 -3.67 4.85
N CYS A 667 -90.17 -2.67 5.64
CA CYS A 667 -91.13 -1.88 6.44
C CYS A 667 -91.93 -0.84 5.62
N VAL A 668 -91.49 -0.47 4.42
CA VAL A 668 -92.22 0.48 3.55
C VAL A 668 -93.26 -0.24 2.67
N TRP A 669 -93.23 -1.58 2.62
CA TRP A 669 -94.14 -2.41 1.82
C TRP A 669 -95.13 -3.25 2.64
N HIS A 670 -95.27 -2.94 3.93
CA HIS A 670 -96.37 -3.36 4.80
C HIS A 670 -96.98 -2.12 5.47
#